data_AF-A0A2N6GE68-F1
#
_entry.id   AF-A0A2N6GE68-F1
#
_cell.length_a   1.000
_cell.length_b   1.000
_cell.length_c   1.000
_cell.angle_alpha   90.00
_cell.angle_beta   90.00
_cell.angle_gamma   90.00
#
_symmetry.space_group_name_H-M   'P 1'
#
loop_
_entity.id
_entity.type
_entity.pdbx_description
1 polymer ?
#
loop_
_entity_poly.entity_id
_entity_poly.type
_entity_poly.pdbx_seq_one_letter_code
_entity_poly.pdbx_strand_id
1 'polypeptide(L)'
;MVELSSNQRSFIALMAKSREHARRGFEILLKRPDCIDYFDPLADAGLFHPSQNPAPVPAEEPGYVQIPFWDALNYLEAVARESGETNDLALADKPMTVVRAVSQFRETDGAVRDNYHTWRTFADILGLVPTSAVTLKDLELIAVWLGSRYDRGLVASALDKGILKKLLASEVPDDWDKACAIVRYCTAIQWVDEEGFGEKRQKPVTIVDDYWLKKLIENHAGSLGKRIGRGTADVFLERLCEVYSGGGRRIPSWLHRPAVEEHQQNHSWDGPYNRFVEGLRDALLAWVDHDQLTAQPFIQELFSDHEEIARRVAVFVLNQRWEALQGLYSTVLGPQLFDSDHIHELYGLLKDRFHEFTDEQKGATVEAIRQIPQPSTKDDAERRLRRTQRNWLSAIAGRGYEPAETWFQTLNAEHGLGSLQDYPDFHSYSESWSGPGPSPFSVNELITFATDGTIVEQVNTFQQTDSWRGPTRRALVDTLEEAVVRDYEVFLDLLPHFLHADRPYQYGIINGFKRLWDAPEREQVPVDWEQTWNRLVEFFESLTGDAEFWAESVAEDRDLTPTRDWIPPVIAETLRSGTRKDEKAYPEKLLPRTWAIIGHLLDNLEQESEADEDAMHQAINSSKGKAIEALFSHALRECRISDRTSGEHNIVWDLMRPTFDRELAKCTGGNYEFSTLIASYIANIDYMSHDWLQGSVKHIFPDQYVDNFMCALEGLAYAPATRPIYALLLEHGVLDRALHLDLKGRHSREKLIERIALAYLWGDEELDAPRLTFLFGLDREADLVASGTFFWSVHNQDLTDDQVERILCFWEKCIDWSASLSKVPVKLLSSLSRLSCYISSVSDRERNLLLAVAPYVNIDYNAVEFIDQLDRLADDYPAEISVVLKAVLDSHRPISDYQDRLKSLLIKLNASGLHAEALDHAERLRYLPGIQELFEQLGAGA
;
A
#
# COMPACT_ATOMS: atom_id res chain seq x y z
N MET A 1 -30.20 -41.77 11.77
CA MET A 1 -31.30 -41.07 11.08
C MET A 1 -32.23 -40.47 12.11
N VAL A 2 -32.19 -39.15 12.25
CA VAL A 2 -33.28 -38.41 12.90
C VAL A 2 -34.45 -38.41 11.91
N GLU A 3 -35.64 -38.84 12.32
CA GLU A 3 -36.82 -38.71 11.46
C GLU A 3 -37.20 -37.24 11.34
N LEU A 4 -36.81 -36.61 10.23
CA LEU A 4 -37.19 -35.24 9.94
C LEU A 4 -38.71 -35.10 9.98
N SER A 5 -39.19 -34.08 10.69
CA SER A 5 -40.58 -33.63 10.65
C SER A 5 -41.01 -33.29 9.21
N SER A 6 -42.32 -33.24 8.97
CA SER A 6 -42.85 -32.83 7.66
C SER A 6 -42.33 -31.46 7.23
N ASN A 7 -42.21 -30.53 8.18
CA ASN A 7 -41.73 -29.18 7.93
C ASN A 7 -40.24 -29.18 7.57
N GLN A 8 -39.42 -29.97 8.26
CA GLN A 8 -37.99 -30.12 7.92
C GLN A 8 -37.76 -30.77 6.54
N ARG A 9 -38.63 -31.69 6.10
CA ARG A 9 -38.54 -32.25 4.75
C ARG A 9 -38.94 -31.25 3.67
N SER A 10 -40.00 -30.47 3.89
CA SER A 10 -40.33 -29.33 3.04
C SER A 10 -39.18 -28.32 2.98
N PHE A 11 -38.45 -28.15 4.10
CA PHE A 11 -37.33 -27.23 4.22
C PHE A 11 -36.18 -27.51 3.27
N ILE A 12 -35.62 -28.70 3.39
CA ILE A 12 -34.54 -29.17 2.53
C ILE A 12 -34.98 -29.31 1.06
N ALA A 13 -36.19 -29.80 0.81
CA ALA A 13 -36.72 -29.96 -0.55
C ALA A 13 -36.87 -28.63 -1.30
N LEU A 14 -37.10 -27.55 -0.55
CA LEU A 14 -37.18 -26.22 -1.08
C LEU A 14 -35.77 -25.62 -1.20
N MET A 15 -34.83 -25.82 -0.26
CA MET A 15 -33.42 -25.41 -0.43
C MET A 15 -32.80 -25.82 -1.77
N ALA A 16 -33.18 -26.98 -2.30
CA ALA A 16 -32.64 -27.53 -3.55
C ALA A 16 -33.20 -26.92 -4.86
N LYS A 17 -34.29 -26.14 -4.81
CA LYS A 17 -35.04 -25.77 -6.03
C LYS A 17 -34.33 -24.74 -6.93
N SER A 18 -33.38 -23.96 -6.42
CA SER A 18 -32.42 -23.22 -7.23
C SER A 18 -31.16 -22.96 -6.40
N ARG A 19 -30.03 -22.55 -7.03
CA ARG A 19 -28.91 -21.96 -6.26
C ARG A 19 -29.52 -20.98 -5.29
N GLU A 20 -30.39 -20.12 -5.83
CA GLU A 20 -31.20 -19.11 -5.17
C GLU A 20 -32.24 -19.71 -4.22
N HIS A 21 -31.80 -20.59 -3.31
CA HIS A 21 -32.42 -21.17 -2.11
C HIS A 21 -31.38 -21.76 -1.15
N ALA A 22 -30.26 -22.24 -1.67
CA ALA A 22 -29.19 -22.78 -0.85
C ALA A 22 -28.68 -21.77 0.21
N ARG A 23 -28.28 -20.54 -0.16
CA ARG A 23 -27.61 -19.57 0.76
C ARG A 23 -28.41 -19.26 2.05
N ARG A 24 -29.74 -19.04 2.11
CA ARG A 24 -30.41 -18.84 3.45
C ARG A 24 -30.53 -20.07 4.24
N GLY A 25 -30.88 -21.15 3.56
CA GLY A 25 -30.97 -22.39 4.25
C GLY A 25 -29.61 -22.74 4.84
N PHE A 26 -28.54 -22.04 4.45
CA PHE A 26 -27.33 -21.92 5.26
C PHE A 26 -27.42 -20.83 6.35
N GLU A 27 -27.71 -19.55 6.10
CA GLU A 27 -27.68 -18.52 7.18
C GLU A 27 -28.69 -18.63 8.34
N ILE A 28 -29.93 -19.12 8.17
CA ILE A 28 -30.81 -19.28 9.34
C ILE A 28 -30.55 -20.62 10.03
N LEU A 29 -30.05 -21.65 9.33
CA LEU A 29 -29.45 -22.83 9.96
C LEU A 29 -28.26 -22.38 10.80
N LEU A 30 -27.41 -21.50 10.30
CA LEU A 30 -26.34 -20.86 11.07
C LEU A 30 -26.83 -20.02 12.27
N LYS A 31 -28.11 -19.65 12.33
CA LYS A 31 -28.76 -19.01 13.49
C LYS A 31 -29.50 -20.00 14.39
N ARG A 32 -29.51 -21.30 14.08
CA ARG A 32 -30.19 -22.35 14.84
C ARG A 32 -29.20 -23.20 15.65
N PRO A 33 -29.58 -23.64 16.87
CA PRO A 33 -28.75 -24.54 17.68
C PRO A 33 -28.73 -25.99 17.17
N ASP A 34 -29.68 -26.40 16.32
CA ASP A 34 -29.79 -27.75 15.74
C ASP A 34 -29.30 -27.82 14.28
N CYS A 35 -28.46 -26.88 13.87
CA CYS A 35 -28.05 -26.71 12.46
C CYS A 35 -27.36 -27.94 11.85
N ILE A 36 -26.62 -28.68 12.66
CA ILE A 36 -25.85 -29.87 12.28
C ILE A 36 -26.73 -31.07 11.89
N ASP A 37 -27.94 -31.17 12.46
CA ASP A 37 -28.87 -32.27 12.20
C ASP A 37 -29.41 -32.27 10.76
N TYR A 38 -29.27 -31.13 10.07
CA TYR A 38 -29.75 -30.94 8.71
C TYR A 38 -28.75 -31.44 7.65
N PHE A 39 -27.49 -31.73 7.99
CA PHE A 39 -26.47 -32.00 6.97
C PHE A 39 -26.84 -33.14 6.00
N ASP A 40 -27.21 -34.33 6.51
CA ASP A 40 -27.45 -35.49 5.64
C ASP A 40 -28.64 -35.24 4.68
N PRO A 41 -29.79 -34.70 5.15
CA PRO A 41 -30.83 -34.22 4.27
C PRO A 41 -30.36 -33.22 3.19
N LEU A 42 -29.49 -32.27 3.53
CA LEU A 42 -28.99 -31.28 2.58
C LEU A 42 -28.09 -31.92 1.51
N ALA A 43 -27.28 -32.90 1.91
CA ALA A 43 -26.48 -33.71 1.02
C ALA A 43 -27.36 -34.58 0.09
N ASP A 44 -28.36 -35.25 0.63
CA ASP A 44 -29.35 -36.06 -0.11
C ASP A 44 -30.12 -35.21 -1.13
N ALA A 45 -30.38 -33.93 -0.82
CA ALA A 45 -31.00 -32.96 -1.72
C ALA A 45 -30.03 -32.35 -2.76
N GLY A 46 -28.76 -32.76 -2.77
CA GLY A 46 -27.77 -32.37 -3.78
C GLY A 46 -27.19 -30.96 -3.61
N LEU A 47 -27.38 -30.31 -2.46
CA LEU A 47 -26.95 -28.92 -2.23
C LEU A 47 -25.43 -28.75 -2.15
N PHE A 48 -24.75 -29.84 -1.79
CA PHE A 48 -23.30 -29.93 -1.77
C PHE A 48 -22.73 -30.61 -3.02
N HIS A 49 -23.55 -30.88 -4.04
CA HIS A 49 -23.08 -31.51 -5.28
C HIS A 49 -22.04 -30.61 -5.96
N PRO A 50 -20.94 -31.13 -6.53
CA PRO A 50 -19.86 -30.30 -7.05
C PRO A 50 -20.24 -29.29 -8.13
N SER A 51 -21.27 -29.58 -8.91
CA SER A 51 -21.82 -28.63 -9.89
C SER A 51 -22.50 -27.39 -9.26
N GLN A 52 -22.66 -27.33 -7.94
CA GLN A 52 -23.18 -26.19 -7.19
C GLN A 52 -22.08 -25.19 -6.76
N ASN A 53 -20.82 -25.61 -6.71
CA ASN A 53 -19.69 -24.66 -6.58
C ASN A 53 -19.75 -23.69 -7.79
N PRO A 54 -19.73 -22.35 -7.62
CA PRO A 54 -19.83 -21.41 -8.72
C PRO A 54 -18.56 -21.41 -9.58
N ALA A 55 -18.74 -21.35 -10.90
CA ALA A 55 -17.65 -21.13 -11.83
C ALA A 55 -17.27 -19.64 -11.90
N PRO A 56 -16.03 -19.31 -12.30
CA PRO A 56 -15.67 -17.96 -12.73
C PRO A 56 -16.62 -17.47 -13.82
N VAL A 57 -17.06 -16.21 -13.72
CA VAL A 57 -17.88 -15.55 -14.74
C VAL A 57 -17.14 -14.33 -15.29
N PRO A 58 -17.21 -14.03 -16.59
CA PRO A 58 -16.65 -12.78 -17.12
C PRO A 58 -17.19 -11.58 -16.35
N ALA A 59 -16.31 -10.65 -15.98
CA ALA A 59 -16.76 -9.34 -15.54
C ALA A 59 -17.20 -8.49 -16.75
N GLU A 60 -17.86 -7.37 -16.49
CA GLU A 60 -18.38 -6.51 -17.56
C GLU A 60 -17.27 -5.78 -18.34
N GLU A 61 -16.08 -5.63 -17.73
CA GLU A 61 -14.90 -5.10 -18.41
C GLU A 61 -14.15 -6.23 -19.16
N PRO A 62 -13.93 -6.10 -20.49
CA PRO A 62 -13.25 -7.13 -21.28
C PRO A 62 -11.84 -7.46 -20.74
N GLY A 63 -11.64 -8.72 -20.36
CA GLY A 63 -10.37 -9.22 -19.79
C GLY A 63 -10.42 -9.48 -18.29
N TYR A 64 -11.42 -8.97 -17.58
CA TYR A 64 -11.62 -9.21 -16.15
C TYR A 64 -12.61 -10.35 -15.88
N VAL A 65 -12.51 -10.95 -14.70
CA VAL A 65 -13.30 -12.12 -14.29
C VAL A 65 -13.76 -11.94 -12.85
N GLN A 66 -15.05 -12.16 -12.60
CA GLN A 66 -15.64 -12.20 -11.26
C GLN A 66 -15.72 -13.64 -10.76
N ILE A 67 -15.38 -13.85 -9.49
CA ILE A 67 -15.41 -15.16 -8.82
C ILE A 67 -16.56 -15.14 -7.79
N PRO A 68 -17.70 -15.80 -8.03
CA PRO A 68 -18.82 -15.74 -7.10
C PRO A 68 -18.54 -16.58 -5.84
N PHE A 69 -18.85 -16.05 -4.66
CA PHE A 69 -18.77 -16.80 -3.40
C PHE A 69 -19.68 -18.05 -3.43
N TRP A 70 -19.29 -19.16 -2.78
CA TRP A 70 -20.15 -20.34 -2.66
C TRP A 70 -20.80 -20.43 -1.29
N ASP A 71 -22.10 -20.61 -1.31
CA ASP A 71 -22.97 -20.25 -0.21
C ASP A 71 -23.03 -21.34 0.88
N ALA A 72 -22.81 -22.59 0.46
CA ALA A 72 -22.63 -23.73 1.34
C ALA A 72 -21.39 -23.58 2.24
N LEU A 73 -20.38 -22.79 1.83
CA LEU A 73 -19.11 -22.69 2.55
C LEU A 73 -19.29 -22.26 4.01
N ASN A 74 -20.14 -21.26 4.29
CA ASN A 74 -20.39 -20.81 5.66
C ASN A 74 -21.01 -21.91 6.54
N TYR A 75 -21.92 -22.72 5.98
CA TYR A 75 -22.53 -23.85 6.69
C TYR A 75 -21.55 -25.02 6.85
N LEU A 76 -20.80 -25.35 5.81
CA LEU A 76 -19.75 -26.39 5.86
C LEU A 76 -18.67 -26.02 6.88
N GLU A 77 -18.30 -24.74 6.98
CA GLU A 77 -17.38 -24.21 7.99
C GLU A 77 -17.95 -24.35 9.40
N ALA A 78 -19.23 -24.01 9.63
CA ALA A 78 -19.86 -24.18 10.94
C ALA A 78 -20.01 -25.64 11.37
N VAL A 79 -20.40 -26.53 10.44
CA VAL A 79 -20.44 -27.99 10.70
C VAL A 79 -19.04 -28.52 10.99
N ALA A 80 -18.02 -28.08 10.24
CA ALA A 80 -16.63 -28.44 10.50
C ALA A 80 -16.15 -27.95 11.87
N ARG A 81 -16.51 -26.72 12.25
CA ARG A 81 -16.19 -26.11 13.56
C ARG A 81 -16.83 -26.88 14.71
N GLU A 82 -18.13 -27.13 14.66
CA GLU A 82 -18.85 -27.93 15.67
C GLU A 82 -18.24 -29.34 15.78
N SER A 83 -17.92 -29.99 14.66
CA SER A 83 -17.25 -31.30 14.65
C SER A 83 -15.87 -31.26 15.32
N GLY A 84 -15.15 -30.15 15.20
CA GLY A 84 -13.85 -29.92 15.84
C GLY A 84 -13.96 -29.66 17.34
N GLU A 85 -14.93 -28.85 17.75
CA GLU A 85 -15.16 -28.47 19.15
C GLU A 85 -15.75 -29.65 19.96
N THR A 86 -16.58 -30.49 19.34
CA THR A 86 -17.13 -31.73 19.94
C THR A 86 -16.28 -32.98 19.74
N ASN A 87 -15.28 -32.92 18.84
CA ASN A 87 -14.45 -34.05 18.40
C ASN A 87 -15.27 -35.21 17.79
N ASP A 88 -16.35 -34.90 17.06
CA ASP A 88 -17.21 -35.88 16.38
C ASP A 88 -16.73 -36.18 14.96
N LEU A 89 -16.19 -37.40 14.76
CA LEU A 89 -15.68 -37.86 13.46
C LEU A 89 -16.79 -38.15 12.44
N ALA A 90 -17.98 -38.54 12.87
CA ALA A 90 -19.11 -38.77 11.97
C ALA A 90 -19.69 -37.43 11.48
N LEU A 91 -19.65 -36.40 12.33
CA LEU A 91 -19.97 -35.03 11.93
C LEU A 91 -18.88 -34.40 11.06
N ALA A 92 -17.61 -34.76 11.26
CA ALA A 92 -16.48 -34.23 10.48
C ALA A 92 -16.37 -34.83 9.05
N ASP A 93 -16.70 -36.11 8.87
CA ASP A 93 -16.64 -36.75 7.55
C ASP A 93 -17.64 -36.14 6.54
N LYS A 94 -18.70 -35.52 7.06
CA LYS A 94 -19.74 -34.81 6.30
C LYS A 94 -19.18 -33.65 5.46
N PRO A 95 -18.66 -32.54 6.03
CA PRO A 95 -18.05 -31.47 5.23
C PRO A 95 -16.80 -31.97 4.46
N MET A 96 -16.03 -32.92 5.01
CA MET A 96 -14.88 -33.51 4.29
C MET A 96 -15.28 -34.24 3.01
N THR A 97 -16.43 -34.92 2.99
CA THR A 97 -16.99 -35.54 1.77
C THR A 97 -17.29 -34.51 0.69
N VAL A 98 -17.74 -33.31 1.08
CA VAL A 98 -17.96 -32.19 0.16
C VAL A 98 -16.63 -31.64 -0.35
N VAL A 99 -15.66 -31.39 0.53
CA VAL A 99 -14.30 -30.95 0.17
C VAL A 99 -13.67 -31.88 -0.87
N ARG A 100 -13.77 -33.20 -0.66
CA ARG A 100 -13.32 -34.24 -1.60
C ARG A 100 -14.03 -34.15 -2.95
N ALA A 101 -15.36 -34.19 -2.94
CA ALA A 101 -16.17 -34.25 -4.16
C ALA A 101 -15.98 -32.99 -5.03
N VAL A 102 -15.96 -31.80 -4.43
CA VAL A 102 -15.81 -30.53 -5.14
C VAL A 102 -14.41 -30.35 -5.71
N SER A 103 -13.36 -30.69 -4.95
CA SER A 103 -11.97 -30.53 -5.39
C SER A 103 -11.58 -31.52 -6.50
N GLN A 104 -12.20 -32.70 -6.52
CA GLN A 104 -11.98 -33.72 -7.56
C GLN A 104 -12.86 -33.53 -8.81
N PHE A 105 -13.87 -32.67 -8.75
CA PHE A 105 -14.75 -32.41 -9.89
C PHE A 105 -14.01 -31.77 -11.07
N ARG A 106 -14.38 -32.18 -12.28
CA ARG A 106 -13.87 -31.64 -13.55
C ARG A 106 -15.05 -31.42 -14.48
N GLU A 107 -14.98 -30.34 -15.25
CA GLU A 107 -15.94 -30.03 -16.30
C GLU A 107 -15.81 -31.00 -17.48
N THR A 108 -16.73 -30.92 -18.45
CA THR A 108 -16.74 -31.79 -19.63
C THR A 108 -15.51 -31.65 -20.54
N ASP A 109 -14.80 -30.53 -20.46
CA ASP A 109 -13.52 -30.27 -21.14
C ASP A 109 -12.29 -30.66 -20.30
N GLY A 110 -12.50 -31.17 -19.08
CA GLY A 110 -11.45 -31.50 -18.12
C GLY A 110 -10.97 -30.34 -17.24
N ALA A 111 -11.54 -29.14 -17.38
CA ALA A 111 -11.15 -27.99 -16.56
C ALA A 111 -11.54 -28.15 -15.08
N VAL A 112 -10.77 -27.53 -14.20
CA VAL A 112 -11.14 -27.32 -12.79
C VAL A 112 -12.07 -26.12 -12.72
N ARG A 113 -13.16 -26.23 -11.94
CA ARG A 113 -14.01 -25.10 -11.59
C ARG A 113 -13.35 -24.24 -10.52
N ASP A 114 -12.38 -23.46 -10.96
CA ASP A 114 -11.46 -22.68 -10.13
C ASP A 114 -12.17 -21.56 -9.37
N ASN A 115 -12.20 -21.61 -8.03
CA ASN A 115 -12.87 -20.62 -7.20
C ASN A 115 -12.09 -20.43 -5.88
N TYR A 116 -11.38 -19.31 -5.77
CA TYR A 116 -10.47 -19.08 -4.64
C TYR A 116 -11.18 -18.94 -3.29
N HIS A 117 -12.45 -18.53 -3.26
CA HIS A 117 -13.25 -18.52 -2.03
C HIS A 117 -13.47 -19.95 -1.52
N THR A 118 -13.86 -20.86 -2.42
CA THR A 118 -14.03 -22.29 -2.12
C THR A 118 -12.72 -22.93 -1.67
N TRP A 119 -11.61 -22.66 -2.37
CA TRP A 119 -10.29 -23.17 -2.02
C TRP A 119 -9.79 -22.69 -0.66
N ARG A 120 -9.98 -21.40 -0.34
CA ARG A 120 -9.67 -20.84 0.96
C ARG A 120 -10.50 -21.51 2.06
N THR A 121 -11.83 -21.54 1.92
CA THR A 121 -12.68 -22.12 2.98
C THR A 121 -12.47 -23.62 3.14
N PHE A 122 -12.08 -24.35 2.09
CA PHE A 122 -11.68 -25.75 2.22
C PHE A 122 -10.40 -25.91 3.05
N ALA A 123 -9.40 -25.05 2.86
CA ALA A 123 -8.23 -24.99 3.74
C ALA A 123 -8.58 -24.58 5.18
N ASP A 124 -9.53 -23.67 5.39
CA ASP A 124 -10.05 -23.32 6.72
C ASP A 124 -10.77 -24.54 7.36
N ILE A 125 -11.62 -25.27 6.61
CA ILE A 125 -12.32 -26.49 7.05
C ILE A 125 -11.33 -27.57 7.52
N LEU A 126 -10.23 -27.77 6.80
CA LEU A 126 -9.15 -28.69 7.23
C LEU A 126 -8.60 -28.34 8.62
N GLY A 127 -8.55 -27.05 8.97
CA GLY A 127 -8.14 -26.59 10.31
C GLY A 127 -9.22 -26.74 11.37
N LEU A 128 -10.49 -26.76 10.99
CA LEU A 128 -11.62 -26.82 11.90
C LEU A 128 -11.95 -28.26 12.34
N VAL A 129 -12.02 -29.22 11.41
CA VAL A 129 -12.35 -30.63 11.72
C VAL A 129 -11.31 -31.31 12.63
N PRO A 130 -11.64 -32.40 13.35
CA PRO A 130 -10.66 -33.24 14.04
C PRO A 130 -9.57 -33.74 13.08
N THR A 131 -8.32 -33.79 13.53
CA THR A 131 -7.17 -34.11 12.66
C THR A 131 -7.22 -35.53 12.08
N SER A 132 -7.87 -36.46 12.78
CA SER A 132 -8.13 -37.83 12.33
C SER A 132 -9.23 -37.96 11.27
N ALA A 133 -10.01 -36.91 11.01
CA ALA A 133 -10.96 -36.86 9.89
C ALA A 133 -10.29 -36.48 8.55
N VAL A 134 -9.09 -35.89 8.60
CA VAL A 134 -8.27 -35.53 7.43
C VAL A 134 -7.28 -36.65 7.15
N THR A 135 -7.33 -37.22 5.94
CA THR A 135 -6.39 -38.26 5.50
C THR A 135 -5.28 -37.65 4.63
N LEU A 136 -4.13 -38.34 4.50
CA LEU A 136 -3.07 -37.92 3.56
C LEU A 136 -3.58 -37.72 2.12
N LYS A 137 -4.55 -38.54 1.69
CA LYS A 137 -5.18 -38.42 0.37
C LYS A 137 -6.02 -37.16 0.21
N ASP A 138 -6.58 -36.62 1.29
CA ASP A 138 -7.32 -35.36 1.28
C ASP A 138 -6.38 -34.15 1.07
N LEU A 139 -5.10 -34.29 1.40
CA LEU A 139 -4.10 -33.25 1.20
C LEU A 139 -3.65 -33.14 -0.25
N GLU A 140 -3.79 -34.19 -1.06
CA GLU A 140 -3.58 -34.15 -2.53
C GLU A 140 -4.43 -33.06 -3.21
N LEU A 141 -5.55 -32.69 -2.60
CA LEU A 141 -6.46 -31.65 -3.06
C LEU A 141 -5.83 -30.24 -2.99
N ILE A 142 -4.87 -30.01 -2.10
CA ILE A 142 -4.17 -28.72 -1.93
C ILE A 142 -3.45 -28.31 -3.22
N ALA A 143 -2.92 -29.26 -3.99
CA ALA A 143 -2.32 -28.99 -5.30
C ALA A 143 -3.32 -28.35 -6.30
N VAL A 144 -4.61 -28.71 -6.21
CA VAL A 144 -5.68 -28.11 -7.03
C VAL A 144 -5.97 -26.68 -6.55
N TRP A 145 -5.99 -26.48 -5.23
CA TRP A 145 -6.32 -25.20 -4.59
C TRP A 145 -5.25 -24.13 -4.83
N LEU A 146 -3.98 -24.50 -4.71
CA LEU A 146 -2.84 -23.61 -4.96
C LEU A 146 -2.61 -23.36 -6.47
N GLY A 147 -3.11 -24.24 -7.33
CA GLY A 147 -3.08 -24.06 -8.79
C GLY A 147 -4.05 -23.00 -9.35
N SER A 148 -4.70 -22.21 -8.49
CA SER A 148 -5.67 -21.19 -8.91
C SER A 148 -5.04 -20.10 -9.79
N ARG A 149 -5.82 -19.62 -10.76
CA ARG A 149 -5.43 -18.55 -11.68
C ARG A 149 -5.72 -17.16 -11.15
N TYR A 150 -6.45 -17.03 -10.03
CA TYR A 150 -7.02 -15.77 -9.57
C TYR A 150 -6.40 -15.26 -8.26
N ASP A 151 -6.29 -16.10 -7.23
CA ASP A 151 -5.59 -15.79 -5.98
C ASP A 151 -4.63 -16.93 -5.60
N ARG A 152 -3.47 -16.58 -5.06
CA ARG A 152 -2.42 -17.51 -4.63
C ARG A 152 -1.97 -17.31 -3.18
N GLY A 153 -2.58 -16.37 -2.45
CA GLY A 153 -2.19 -16.02 -1.09
C GLY A 153 -3.13 -16.55 0.00
N LEU A 154 -4.45 -16.50 -0.23
CA LEU A 154 -5.43 -16.76 0.82
C LEU A 154 -5.45 -18.22 1.28
N VAL A 155 -5.29 -19.17 0.34
CA VAL A 155 -5.23 -20.61 0.65
C VAL A 155 -4.03 -20.93 1.54
N ALA A 156 -2.85 -20.39 1.24
CA ALA A 156 -1.66 -20.60 2.06
C ALA A 156 -1.80 -19.97 3.45
N SER A 157 -2.41 -18.78 3.55
CA SER A 157 -2.72 -18.12 4.81
C SER A 157 -3.66 -18.95 5.71
N ALA A 158 -4.65 -19.62 5.11
CA ALA A 158 -5.57 -20.52 5.81
C ALA A 158 -4.87 -21.80 6.29
N LEU A 159 -4.05 -22.44 5.45
CA LEU A 159 -3.26 -23.62 5.81
C LEU A 159 -2.27 -23.35 6.95
N ASP A 160 -1.56 -22.21 6.89
CA ASP A 160 -0.62 -21.70 7.89
C ASP A 160 -1.29 -21.51 9.27
N LYS A 161 -2.38 -20.74 9.32
CA LYS A 161 -3.05 -20.37 10.57
C LYS A 161 -3.93 -21.48 11.15
N GLY A 162 -4.46 -22.34 10.28
CA GLY A 162 -5.38 -23.42 10.60
C GLY A 162 -4.70 -24.77 10.77
N ILE A 163 -4.78 -25.64 9.76
CA ILE A 163 -4.43 -27.06 9.88
C ILE A 163 -2.96 -27.30 10.25
N LEU A 164 -1.98 -26.58 9.70
CA LEU A 164 -0.56 -26.81 10.03
C LEU A 164 -0.31 -26.63 11.54
N LYS A 165 -0.81 -25.53 12.10
CA LYS A 165 -0.74 -25.24 13.53
C LYS A 165 -1.40 -26.33 14.38
N LYS A 166 -2.56 -26.86 13.95
CA LYS A 166 -3.31 -27.89 14.68
C LYS A 166 -2.63 -29.25 14.64
N LEU A 167 -2.12 -29.66 13.48
CA LEU A 167 -1.39 -30.91 13.31
C LEU A 167 -0.09 -30.93 14.12
N LEU A 168 0.67 -29.83 14.14
CA LEU A 168 1.94 -29.74 14.87
C LEU A 168 1.75 -29.63 16.40
N ALA A 169 0.58 -29.19 16.84
CA ALA A 169 0.16 -29.24 18.24
C ALA A 169 -0.38 -30.62 18.68
N SER A 170 -0.63 -31.55 17.75
CA SER A 170 -1.04 -32.92 18.04
C SER A 170 0.14 -33.75 18.57
N GLU A 171 -0.16 -34.76 19.39
CA GLU A 171 0.80 -35.79 19.82
C GLU A 171 0.65 -37.09 19.00
N VAL A 172 -0.12 -37.07 17.91
CA VAL A 172 -0.33 -38.21 17.01
C VAL A 172 0.66 -38.15 15.84
N PRO A 173 1.56 -39.13 15.64
CA PRO A 173 2.58 -39.06 14.58
C PRO A 173 2.01 -38.93 13.15
N ASP A 174 0.88 -39.57 12.85
CA ASP A 174 0.16 -39.46 11.56
C ASP A 174 -0.26 -38.02 11.24
N ASP A 175 -0.50 -37.17 12.25
CA ASP A 175 -0.78 -35.75 12.04
C ASP A 175 0.46 -34.97 11.62
N TRP A 176 1.66 -35.38 12.08
CA TRP A 176 2.90 -34.75 11.66
C TRP A 176 3.21 -35.09 10.20
N ASP A 177 3.04 -36.35 9.78
CA ASP A 177 3.19 -36.77 8.38
C ASP A 177 2.26 -35.96 7.44
N LYS A 178 1.02 -35.70 7.88
CA LYS A 178 0.09 -34.77 7.20
C LYS A 178 0.67 -33.36 7.09
N ALA A 179 1.24 -32.81 8.16
CA ALA A 179 1.82 -31.46 8.14
C ALA A 179 2.99 -31.36 7.14
N CYS A 180 3.84 -32.39 7.05
CA CYS A 180 4.88 -32.49 6.04
C CYS A 180 4.32 -32.53 4.61
N ALA A 181 3.25 -33.30 4.37
CA ALA A 181 2.59 -33.36 3.07
C ALA A 181 2.01 -32.00 2.64
N ILE A 182 1.43 -31.22 3.56
CA ILE A 182 0.97 -29.85 3.26
C ILE A 182 2.14 -28.97 2.80
N VAL A 183 3.27 -28.99 3.52
CA VAL A 183 4.46 -28.20 3.15
C VAL A 183 5.00 -28.62 1.78
N ARG A 184 4.97 -29.90 1.43
CA ARG A 184 5.38 -30.42 0.11
C ARG A 184 4.56 -29.84 -1.05
N TYR A 185 3.28 -29.52 -0.82
CA TYR A 185 2.44 -28.81 -1.78
C TYR A 185 2.68 -27.29 -1.77
N CYS A 186 2.77 -26.65 -0.60
CA CYS A 186 3.02 -25.21 -0.49
C CYS A 186 4.39 -24.78 -1.06
N THR A 187 5.38 -25.67 -1.01
CA THR A 187 6.74 -25.43 -1.54
C THR A 187 6.91 -25.78 -3.03
N ALA A 188 5.86 -26.17 -3.74
CA ALA A 188 5.97 -26.54 -5.16
C ALA A 188 6.39 -25.34 -6.04
N ILE A 189 7.16 -25.63 -7.09
CA ILE A 189 7.77 -24.65 -7.99
C ILE A 189 7.08 -24.70 -9.36
N GLN A 190 6.89 -23.53 -9.96
CA GLN A 190 6.49 -23.34 -11.35
C GLN A 190 7.61 -22.58 -12.08
N TRP A 191 8.00 -23.08 -13.25
CA TRP A 191 8.95 -22.40 -14.13
C TRP A 191 8.19 -21.51 -15.13
N VAL A 192 8.58 -20.24 -15.24
CA VAL A 192 7.94 -19.24 -16.12
C VAL A 192 8.97 -18.61 -17.07
N ASP A 193 8.58 -18.38 -18.32
CA ASP A 193 9.41 -17.68 -19.30
C ASP A 193 9.64 -16.22 -18.87
N GLU A 194 10.87 -15.73 -19.02
CA GLU A 194 11.26 -14.34 -18.72
C GLU A 194 11.50 -13.54 -20.01
N GLU A 195 10.81 -12.40 -20.17
CA GLU A 195 11.00 -11.50 -21.30
C GLU A 195 12.23 -10.60 -21.10
N GLY A 196 13.29 -10.84 -21.87
CA GLY A 196 14.54 -10.09 -21.82
C GLY A 196 15.36 -10.21 -23.11
N PHE A 197 16.44 -9.44 -23.20
CA PHE A 197 17.30 -9.35 -24.40
C PHE A 197 18.13 -10.62 -24.66
N GLY A 198 17.50 -11.63 -25.26
CA GLY A 198 18.16 -12.77 -25.91
C GLY A 198 18.09 -14.10 -25.15
N GLU A 199 17.67 -15.14 -25.89
CA GLU A 199 17.32 -16.50 -25.44
C GLU A 199 16.22 -16.57 -24.36
N LYS A 200 15.22 -17.43 -24.58
CA LYS A 200 14.17 -17.69 -23.58
C LYS A 200 14.80 -18.34 -22.35
N ARG A 201 14.95 -17.58 -21.27
CA ARG A 201 15.24 -18.12 -19.94
C ARG A 201 13.94 -18.39 -19.22
N GLN A 202 13.95 -19.46 -18.42
CA GLN A 202 12.90 -19.73 -17.45
C GLN A 202 13.41 -19.43 -16.06
N LYS A 203 12.57 -18.81 -15.23
CA LYS A 203 12.86 -18.57 -13.81
C LYS A 203 11.92 -19.37 -12.92
N PRO A 204 12.39 -19.84 -11.75
CA PRO A 204 11.53 -20.50 -10.79
C PRO A 204 10.65 -19.47 -10.07
N VAL A 205 9.41 -19.84 -9.80
CA VAL A 205 8.43 -19.09 -9.00
C VAL A 205 7.73 -20.11 -8.11
N THR A 206 7.47 -19.78 -6.84
CA THR A 206 6.72 -20.66 -5.94
C THR A 206 5.23 -20.64 -6.28
N ILE A 207 4.53 -21.77 -6.09
CA ILE A 207 3.08 -21.85 -6.34
C ILE A 207 2.29 -20.97 -5.35
N VAL A 208 2.80 -20.87 -4.12
CA VAL A 208 2.38 -19.90 -3.11
C VAL A 208 3.15 -18.60 -3.32
N ASP A 209 2.47 -17.46 -3.16
CA ASP A 209 3.10 -16.14 -3.14
C ASP A 209 4.23 -16.05 -2.07
N ASP A 210 5.34 -15.39 -2.41
CA ASP A 210 6.58 -15.43 -1.62
C ASP A 210 6.41 -14.93 -0.17
N TYR A 211 5.59 -13.90 0.02
CA TYR A 211 5.31 -13.37 1.36
C TYR A 211 4.60 -14.40 2.25
N TRP A 212 3.60 -15.10 1.70
CA TRP A 212 2.86 -16.12 2.43
C TRP A 212 3.68 -17.39 2.65
N LEU A 213 4.52 -17.79 1.69
CA LEU A 213 5.42 -18.91 1.87
C LEU A 213 6.49 -18.61 2.94
N LYS A 214 7.05 -17.39 2.95
CA LYS A 214 7.96 -16.95 4.02
C LYS A 214 7.29 -17.07 5.39
N LYS A 215 6.07 -16.55 5.55
CA LYS A 215 5.33 -16.63 6.81
C LYS A 215 5.06 -18.07 7.27
N LEU A 216 4.67 -18.95 6.36
CA LEU A 216 4.45 -20.37 6.64
C LEU A 216 5.74 -21.05 7.12
N ILE A 217 6.88 -20.76 6.49
CA ILE A 217 8.19 -21.31 6.87
C ILE A 217 8.63 -20.79 8.25
N GLU A 218 8.57 -19.46 8.47
CA GLU A 218 8.88 -18.83 9.76
C GLU A 218 8.04 -19.40 10.92
N ASN A 219 6.76 -19.68 10.68
CA ASN A 219 5.84 -20.18 11.70
C ASN A 219 6.05 -21.68 12.03
N HIS A 220 6.38 -22.52 11.04
CA HIS A 220 6.27 -23.98 11.17
C HIS A 220 7.55 -24.79 10.98
N ALA A 221 8.56 -24.30 10.24
CA ALA A 221 9.72 -25.12 9.83
C ALA A 221 10.46 -25.75 11.02
N GLY A 222 10.68 -25.00 12.10
CA GLY A 222 11.30 -25.51 13.32
C GLY A 222 10.43 -26.52 14.09
N SER A 223 9.10 -26.37 14.06
CA SER A 223 8.17 -27.33 14.70
C SER A 223 8.11 -28.64 13.92
N LEU A 224 8.09 -28.56 12.58
CA LEU A 224 8.18 -29.70 11.67
C LEU A 224 9.51 -30.45 11.85
N GLY A 225 10.64 -29.72 11.87
CA GLY A 225 11.96 -30.29 12.14
C GLY A 225 12.03 -31.07 13.45
N LYS A 226 11.45 -30.53 14.54
CA LYS A 226 11.37 -31.24 15.84
C LYS A 226 10.52 -32.50 15.78
N ARG A 227 9.34 -32.46 15.14
CA ARG A 227 8.38 -33.58 15.16
C ARG A 227 8.69 -34.69 14.15
N ILE A 228 9.29 -34.34 13.00
CA ILE A 228 9.38 -35.21 11.81
C ILE A 228 10.85 -35.42 11.40
N GLY A 229 11.69 -34.41 11.60
CA GLY A 229 13.09 -34.44 11.20
C GLY A 229 13.27 -34.69 9.71
N ARG A 230 13.74 -35.89 9.35
CA ARG A 230 14.16 -36.26 8.00
C ARG A 230 13.10 -35.95 6.94
N GLY A 231 11.83 -36.30 7.18
CA GLY A 231 10.76 -36.09 6.19
C GLY A 231 10.57 -34.63 5.79
N THR A 232 10.74 -33.69 6.73
CA THR A 232 10.69 -32.25 6.45
C THR A 232 11.97 -31.75 5.77
N ALA A 233 13.12 -32.25 6.21
CA ALA A 233 14.40 -31.89 5.60
C ALA A 233 14.48 -32.36 4.13
N ASP A 234 14.01 -33.57 3.82
CA ASP A 234 13.90 -34.10 2.46
C ASP A 234 13.04 -33.18 1.57
N VAL A 235 11.88 -32.69 2.06
CA VAL A 235 11.02 -31.76 1.29
C VAL A 235 11.77 -30.48 0.89
N PHE A 236 12.45 -29.83 1.84
CA PHE A 236 13.17 -28.59 1.53
C PHE A 236 14.43 -28.84 0.71
N LEU A 237 15.14 -29.95 0.95
CA LEU A 237 16.31 -30.35 0.16
C LEU A 237 15.93 -30.62 -1.31
N GLU A 238 14.85 -31.37 -1.56
CA GLU A 238 14.35 -31.63 -2.92
C GLU A 238 14.08 -30.32 -3.68
N ARG A 239 13.42 -29.34 -3.04
CA ARG A 239 13.07 -28.05 -3.64
C ARG A 239 14.28 -27.13 -3.85
N LEU A 240 15.20 -27.15 -2.89
CA LEU A 240 16.48 -26.46 -2.98
C LEU A 240 17.30 -27.01 -4.16
N CYS A 241 17.41 -28.33 -4.31
CA CYS A 241 18.04 -28.93 -5.48
C CYS A 241 17.29 -28.57 -6.78
N GLU A 242 15.96 -28.67 -6.82
CA GLU A 242 15.15 -28.33 -8.00
C GLU A 242 15.42 -26.90 -8.51
N VAL A 243 15.48 -25.91 -7.61
CA VAL A 243 15.77 -24.51 -7.96
C VAL A 243 17.22 -24.30 -8.42
N TYR A 244 18.20 -24.84 -7.71
CA TYR A 244 19.62 -24.59 -8.00
C TYR A 244 20.15 -25.42 -9.19
N SER A 245 19.56 -26.57 -9.51
CA SER A 245 19.92 -27.37 -10.69
C SER A 245 19.22 -26.91 -11.99
N GLY A 246 18.07 -26.21 -11.91
CA GLY A 246 17.20 -25.96 -13.07
C GLY A 246 17.69 -24.92 -14.09
N GLY A 247 18.70 -24.12 -13.77
CA GLY A 247 19.29 -23.14 -14.68
C GLY A 247 20.31 -23.75 -15.65
N GLY A 248 20.14 -23.54 -16.96
CA GLY A 248 21.01 -24.11 -18.01
C GLY A 248 22.51 -23.76 -17.94
N ARG A 249 22.91 -22.84 -17.07
CA ARG A 249 24.28 -22.73 -16.54
C ARG A 249 24.23 -22.88 -15.03
N ARG A 250 25.10 -23.73 -14.48
CA ARG A 250 25.33 -23.82 -13.03
C ARG A 250 25.98 -22.51 -12.55
N ILE A 251 25.20 -21.71 -11.83
CA ILE A 251 25.63 -20.46 -11.20
C ILE A 251 25.99 -20.80 -9.74
N PRO A 252 27.15 -20.37 -9.21
CA PRO A 252 27.51 -20.56 -7.80
C PRO A 252 26.44 -20.02 -6.86
N SER A 253 26.13 -20.76 -5.80
CA SER A 253 24.93 -20.50 -5.01
C SER A 253 24.98 -19.19 -4.23
N TRP A 254 26.18 -18.73 -3.89
CA TRP A 254 26.44 -17.46 -3.22
C TRP A 254 26.05 -16.23 -4.04
N LEU A 255 25.81 -16.35 -5.35
CA LEU A 255 25.25 -15.25 -6.16
C LEU A 255 23.75 -15.05 -5.95
N HIS A 256 23.02 -16.10 -5.57
CA HIS A 256 21.60 -16.03 -5.23
C HIS A 256 21.37 -15.87 -3.72
N ARG A 257 22.10 -16.65 -2.92
CA ARG A 257 22.04 -16.62 -1.45
C ARG A 257 23.46 -16.48 -0.87
N PRO A 258 23.97 -15.25 -0.68
CA PRO A 258 25.29 -15.01 -0.10
C PRO A 258 25.54 -15.68 1.26
N ALA A 259 24.55 -15.80 2.14
CA ALA A 259 24.68 -16.45 3.45
C ALA A 259 23.47 -17.35 3.80
N VAL A 260 23.72 -18.49 4.45
CA VAL A 260 22.65 -19.40 4.91
C VAL A 260 21.76 -18.77 5.99
N GLU A 261 22.33 -18.05 6.97
CA GLU A 261 21.56 -17.32 7.97
C GLU A 261 20.81 -16.11 7.39
N GLU A 262 20.01 -15.43 8.22
CA GLU A 262 19.46 -14.12 7.87
C GLU A 262 20.57 -13.06 7.95
N HIS A 263 20.99 -12.55 6.78
CA HIS A 263 22.10 -11.62 6.66
C HIS A 263 21.77 -10.49 5.67
N GLN A 264 22.30 -9.29 5.90
CA GLN A 264 22.01 -8.10 5.09
C GLN A 264 22.50 -8.18 3.63
N GLN A 265 23.39 -9.12 3.31
CA GLN A 265 23.83 -9.38 1.94
C GLN A 265 22.83 -10.24 1.15
N ASN A 266 21.84 -10.87 1.79
CA ASN A 266 20.91 -11.75 1.08
C ASN A 266 19.92 -10.95 0.22
N HIS A 267 19.79 -11.35 -1.03
CA HIS A 267 18.96 -10.70 -2.03
C HIS A 267 17.47 -10.96 -1.79
N SER A 268 16.70 -9.95 -1.37
CA SER A 268 15.27 -10.11 -1.02
C SER A 268 14.38 -10.52 -2.21
N TRP A 269 14.80 -10.23 -3.45
CA TRP A 269 14.05 -10.53 -4.67
C TRP A 269 14.15 -11.99 -5.15
N ASP A 270 15.13 -12.76 -4.68
CA ASP A 270 15.34 -14.17 -5.08
C ASP A 270 14.48 -15.14 -4.22
N GLY A 271 13.17 -14.89 -4.17
CA GLY A 271 12.19 -15.57 -3.31
C GLY A 271 12.38 -17.09 -3.18
N PRO A 272 12.21 -17.90 -4.24
CA PRO A 272 12.32 -19.36 -4.17
C PRO A 272 13.68 -19.86 -3.63
N TYR A 273 14.79 -19.24 -4.05
CA TYR A 273 16.13 -19.57 -3.57
C TYR A 273 16.24 -19.35 -2.05
N ASN A 274 15.75 -18.21 -1.58
CA ASN A 274 15.73 -17.87 -0.16
C ASN A 274 14.87 -18.82 0.67
N ARG A 275 13.61 -19.06 0.26
CA ARG A 275 12.62 -19.84 1.02
C ARG A 275 13.10 -21.27 1.29
N PHE A 276 13.72 -21.95 0.33
CA PHE A 276 14.14 -23.34 0.52
C PHE A 276 15.42 -23.47 1.34
N VAL A 277 16.32 -22.49 1.31
CA VAL A 277 17.46 -22.42 2.24
C VAL A 277 16.98 -22.16 3.67
N GLU A 278 16.09 -21.18 3.86
CA GLU A 278 15.47 -20.86 5.16
C GLU A 278 14.75 -22.07 5.76
N GLY A 279 13.89 -22.74 4.98
CA GLY A 279 13.14 -23.91 5.42
C GLY A 279 14.02 -25.11 5.78
N LEU A 280 15.04 -25.42 4.96
CA LEU A 280 15.97 -26.51 5.27
C LEU A 280 16.80 -26.19 6.52
N ARG A 281 17.36 -24.98 6.61
CA ARG A 281 18.14 -24.50 7.75
C ARG A 281 17.36 -24.64 9.05
N ASP A 282 16.15 -24.08 9.10
CA ASP A 282 15.38 -23.98 10.34
C ASP A 282 14.79 -25.33 10.77
N ALA A 283 14.43 -26.20 9.82
CA ALA A 283 14.07 -27.58 10.10
C ALA A 283 15.24 -28.40 10.67
N LEU A 284 16.44 -28.28 10.09
CA LEU A 284 17.63 -29.03 10.53
C LEU A 284 18.13 -28.60 11.91
N LEU A 285 18.24 -27.29 12.17
CA LEU A 285 18.62 -26.79 13.50
C LEU A 285 17.68 -27.34 14.58
N ALA A 286 16.38 -27.30 14.31
CA ALA A 286 15.36 -27.71 15.26
C ALA A 286 15.26 -29.24 15.43
N TRP A 287 15.56 -30.02 14.38
CA TRP A 287 15.68 -31.48 14.47
C TRP A 287 16.90 -31.89 15.31
N VAL A 288 18.07 -31.29 15.08
CA VAL A 288 19.29 -31.57 15.86
C VAL A 288 19.10 -31.24 17.34
N ASP A 289 18.40 -30.15 17.65
CA ASP A 289 18.03 -29.77 19.03
C ASP A 289 17.10 -30.77 19.72
N HIS A 290 16.36 -31.60 18.96
CA HIS A 290 15.40 -32.56 19.50
C HIS A 290 15.96 -33.98 19.56
N ASP A 291 16.57 -34.44 18.46
CA ASP A 291 17.15 -35.78 18.34
C ASP A 291 18.40 -35.77 17.45
N GLN A 292 19.54 -35.45 18.07
CA GLN A 292 20.85 -35.51 17.42
C GLN A 292 21.18 -36.89 16.82
N LEU A 293 20.65 -38.00 17.37
CA LEU A 293 21.05 -39.36 16.96
C LEU A 293 20.46 -39.73 15.60
N THR A 294 19.25 -39.27 15.28
CA THR A 294 18.64 -39.46 13.96
C THR A 294 19.01 -38.35 12.98
N ALA A 295 19.28 -37.13 13.45
CA ALA A 295 19.70 -36.02 12.61
C ALA A 295 21.15 -36.16 12.10
N GLN A 296 22.08 -36.65 12.93
CA GLN A 296 23.51 -36.70 12.61
C GLN A 296 23.84 -37.45 11.30
N PRO A 297 23.27 -38.64 10.99
CA PRO A 297 23.50 -39.30 9.70
C PRO A 297 23.03 -38.47 8.51
N PHE A 298 21.90 -37.76 8.62
CA PHE A 298 21.40 -36.92 7.54
C PHE A 298 22.29 -35.71 7.27
N ILE A 299 22.78 -35.04 8.33
CA ILE A 299 23.76 -33.96 8.18
C ILE A 299 25.06 -34.49 7.53
N GLN A 300 25.48 -35.71 7.87
CA GLN A 300 26.63 -36.36 7.23
C GLN A 300 26.42 -36.65 5.74
N GLU A 301 25.21 -37.08 5.35
CA GLU A 301 24.82 -37.25 3.94
C GLU A 301 24.92 -35.92 3.16
N LEU A 302 24.40 -34.82 3.73
CA LEU A 302 24.41 -33.49 3.09
C LEU A 302 25.80 -32.97 2.74
N PHE A 303 26.84 -33.28 3.52
CA PHE A 303 28.23 -32.89 3.19
C PHE A 303 28.74 -33.51 1.87
N SER A 304 28.09 -34.58 1.40
CA SER A 304 28.40 -35.25 0.13
C SER A 304 27.37 -34.97 -0.97
N ASP A 305 26.40 -34.06 -0.73
CA ASP A 305 25.38 -33.74 -1.72
C ASP A 305 26.01 -33.11 -2.98
N HIS A 306 25.41 -33.39 -4.14
CA HIS A 306 25.82 -32.81 -5.41
C HIS A 306 25.69 -31.28 -5.43
N GLU A 307 24.67 -30.71 -4.80
CA GLU A 307 24.43 -29.27 -4.78
C GLU A 307 25.18 -28.54 -3.67
N GLU A 308 25.80 -27.44 -4.08
CA GLU A 308 26.76 -26.67 -3.28
C GLU A 308 26.09 -25.96 -2.11
N ILE A 309 24.89 -25.42 -2.32
CA ILE A 309 24.07 -24.82 -1.25
C ILE A 309 23.63 -25.83 -0.18
N ALA A 310 23.40 -27.10 -0.52
CA ALA A 310 23.06 -28.14 0.46
C ALA A 310 24.25 -28.44 1.38
N ARG A 311 25.46 -28.50 0.83
CA ARG A 311 26.71 -28.62 1.60
C ARG A 311 26.94 -27.39 2.50
N ARG A 312 26.68 -26.18 2.00
CA ARG A 312 26.75 -24.94 2.81
C ARG A 312 25.81 -24.98 4.02
N VAL A 313 24.56 -25.43 3.84
CA VAL A 313 23.63 -25.61 4.97
C VAL A 313 24.14 -26.64 5.98
N ALA A 314 24.77 -27.74 5.54
CA ALA A 314 25.39 -28.71 6.45
C ALA A 314 26.54 -28.11 7.28
N VAL A 315 27.42 -27.33 6.64
CA VAL A 315 28.51 -26.60 7.33
C VAL A 315 27.93 -25.61 8.35
N PHE A 316 26.90 -24.85 7.98
CA PHE A 316 26.23 -23.91 8.86
C PHE A 316 25.62 -24.60 10.09
N VAL A 317 24.86 -25.68 9.89
CA VAL A 317 24.23 -26.46 10.98
C VAL A 317 25.29 -27.08 11.90
N LEU A 318 26.41 -27.58 11.36
CA LEU A 318 27.56 -28.06 12.14
C LEU A 318 28.17 -26.96 13.02
N ASN A 319 28.30 -25.72 12.54
CA ASN A 319 28.76 -24.60 13.39
C ASN A 319 27.73 -24.26 14.49
N GLN A 320 26.46 -24.13 14.11
CA GLN A 320 25.40 -23.69 15.02
C GLN A 320 25.04 -24.75 16.08
N ARG A 321 25.34 -26.03 15.84
CA ARG A 321 25.09 -27.15 16.77
C ARG A 321 26.35 -27.98 17.02
N TRP A 322 27.47 -27.28 17.19
CA TRP A 322 28.80 -27.87 17.38
C TRP A 322 28.86 -28.95 18.47
N GLU A 323 28.29 -28.70 19.66
CA GLU A 323 28.35 -29.66 20.78
C GLU A 323 27.78 -31.05 20.41
N ALA A 324 26.69 -31.08 19.65
CA ALA A 324 26.01 -32.29 19.17
C ALA A 324 26.68 -32.92 17.94
N LEU A 325 27.23 -32.10 17.03
CA LEU A 325 27.66 -32.54 15.70
C LEU A 325 29.17 -32.59 15.46
N GLN A 326 30.00 -32.09 16.38
CA GLN A 326 31.48 -32.03 16.26
C GLN A 326 32.15 -33.35 15.85
N GLY A 327 31.56 -34.50 16.21
CA GLY A 327 32.04 -35.82 15.80
C GLY A 327 32.04 -36.05 14.28
N LEU A 328 31.19 -35.33 13.52
CA LEU A 328 31.19 -35.36 12.06
C LEU A 328 32.39 -34.65 11.44
N TYR A 329 32.97 -33.64 12.11
CA TYR A 329 33.99 -32.78 11.51
C TYR A 329 35.18 -33.60 10.98
N SER A 330 35.72 -34.49 11.80
CA SER A 330 36.84 -35.36 11.42
C SER A 330 36.49 -36.36 10.30
N THR A 331 35.22 -36.64 10.05
CA THR A 331 34.75 -37.54 8.97
C THR A 331 34.62 -36.83 7.63
N VAL A 332 34.31 -35.53 7.63
CA VAL A 332 34.14 -34.71 6.40
C VAL A 332 35.38 -33.89 6.05
N LEU A 333 36.36 -33.83 6.95
CA LEU A 333 37.59 -33.08 6.79
C LEU A 333 38.48 -33.62 5.67
N GLY A 334 38.77 -32.76 4.70
CA GLY A 334 39.74 -32.97 3.63
C GLY A 334 39.85 -31.71 2.77
N PRO A 335 40.77 -31.66 1.79
CA PRO A 335 40.96 -30.47 0.94
C PRO A 335 39.70 -30.07 0.17
N GLN A 336 38.79 -31.01 -0.12
CA GLN A 336 37.50 -30.78 -0.76
C GLN A 336 36.49 -30.01 0.10
N LEU A 337 36.67 -29.96 1.43
CA LEU A 337 35.80 -29.17 2.31
C LEU A 337 36.01 -27.67 2.08
N PHE A 338 37.26 -27.27 1.83
CA PHE A 338 37.73 -25.90 1.60
C PHE A 338 37.49 -25.40 0.17
N ASP A 339 36.35 -25.81 -0.42
CA ASP A 339 35.84 -25.24 -1.66
C ASP A 339 35.54 -23.75 -1.44
N SER A 340 35.99 -22.90 -2.36
CA SER A 340 35.76 -21.46 -2.28
C SER A 340 34.27 -21.11 -2.33
N ASP A 341 33.42 -21.94 -2.93
CA ASP A 341 31.98 -21.66 -2.94
C ASP A 341 31.33 -21.87 -1.55
N HIS A 342 31.98 -22.58 -0.62
CA HIS A 342 31.56 -22.70 0.79
C HIS A 342 32.13 -21.59 1.71
N ILE A 343 32.70 -20.51 1.16
CA ILE A 343 33.54 -19.56 1.92
C ILE A 343 32.88 -19.06 3.21
N HIS A 344 31.65 -18.55 3.14
CA HIS A 344 31.01 -17.88 4.27
C HIS A 344 30.77 -18.82 5.46
N GLU A 345 30.07 -19.93 5.24
CA GLU A 345 29.67 -20.84 6.31
C GLU A 345 30.88 -21.57 6.91
N LEU A 346 31.86 -21.97 6.10
CA LEU A 346 33.06 -22.64 6.60
C LEU A 346 34.01 -21.66 7.30
N TYR A 347 34.09 -20.41 6.85
CA TYR A 347 34.86 -19.38 7.54
C TYR A 347 34.24 -19.13 8.91
N GLY A 348 32.90 -19.02 9.01
CA GLY A 348 32.17 -18.95 10.27
C GLY A 348 32.50 -20.12 11.20
N LEU A 349 32.35 -21.36 10.72
CA LEU A 349 32.68 -22.57 11.50
C LEU A 349 34.10 -22.53 12.08
N LEU A 350 35.09 -22.18 11.25
CA LEU A 350 36.48 -22.12 11.68
C LEU A 350 36.73 -20.98 12.67
N LYS A 351 36.21 -19.78 12.39
CA LYS A 351 36.31 -18.58 13.22
C LYS A 351 35.72 -18.82 14.61
N ASP A 352 34.60 -19.53 14.67
CA ASP A 352 33.86 -19.75 15.91
C ASP A 352 34.43 -20.95 16.69
N ARG A 353 34.68 -22.10 16.02
CA ARG A 353 34.90 -23.40 16.68
C ARG A 353 36.34 -23.89 16.74
N PHE A 354 37.26 -23.36 15.93
CA PHE A 354 38.64 -23.89 15.87
C PHE A 354 39.38 -23.85 17.23
N HIS A 355 38.99 -22.94 18.12
CA HIS A 355 39.55 -22.86 19.48
C HIS A 355 39.17 -24.08 20.36
N GLU A 356 38.03 -24.73 20.07
CA GLU A 356 37.51 -25.93 20.75
C GLU A 356 38.10 -27.24 20.19
N PHE A 357 38.77 -27.19 19.03
CA PHE A 357 39.30 -28.37 18.35
C PHE A 357 40.46 -29.01 19.14
N THR A 358 40.56 -30.34 19.08
CA THR A 358 41.75 -31.06 19.55
C THR A 358 42.98 -30.73 18.71
N ASP A 359 44.19 -30.91 19.24
CA ASP A 359 45.43 -30.64 18.49
C ASP A 359 45.57 -31.51 17.23
N GLU A 360 44.99 -32.72 17.24
CA GLU A 360 44.90 -33.60 16.07
C GLU A 360 43.98 -33.01 14.99
N GLN A 361 42.79 -32.54 15.38
CA GLN A 361 41.87 -31.84 14.48
C GLN A 361 42.52 -30.56 13.92
N LYS A 362 43.12 -29.72 14.77
CA LYS A 362 43.82 -28.48 14.35
C LYS A 362 44.92 -28.77 13.32
N GLY A 363 45.72 -29.80 13.56
CA GLY A 363 46.75 -30.25 12.62
C GLY A 363 46.17 -30.73 11.29
N ALA A 364 45.12 -31.56 11.33
CA ALA A 364 44.44 -32.05 10.14
C ALA A 364 43.75 -30.92 9.34
N THR A 365 43.14 -29.94 10.00
CA THR A 365 42.55 -28.74 9.38
C THR A 365 43.59 -27.96 8.60
N VAL A 366 44.75 -27.67 9.21
CA VAL A 366 45.84 -26.94 8.54
C VAL A 366 46.44 -27.74 7.38
N GLU A 367 46.57 -29.05 7.51
CA GLU A 367 47.05 -29.91 6.43
C GLU A 367 46.04 -30.01 5.27
N ALA A 368 44.73 -30.04 5.55
CA ALA A 368 43.70 -30.00 4.52
C ALA A 368 43.72 -28.67 3.73
N ILE A 369 43.94 -27.52 4.38
CA ILE A 369 44.16 -26.22 3.71
C ILE A 369 45.42 -26.27 2.82
N ARG A 370 46.48 -26.94 3.28
CA ARG A 370 47.73 -27.13 2.51
C ARG A 370 47.54 -27.99 1.26
N GLN A 371 46.60 -28.92 1.30
CA GLN A 371 46.31 -29.86 0.22
C GLN A 371 45.21 -29.39 -0.77
N ILE A 372 44.70 -28.16 -0.63
CA ILE A 372 43.75 -27.56 -1.58
C ILE A 372 44.33 -27.66 -3.01
N PRO A 373 43.59 -28.20 -3.99
CA PRO A 373 44.08 -28.36 -5.35
C PRO A 373 44.29 -27.01 -6.05
N GLN A 374 45.30 -26.95 -6.91
CA GLN A 374 45.58 -25.75 -7.71
C GLN A 374 44.44 -25.48 -8.71
N PRO A 375 43.94 -24.22 -8.83
CA PRO A 375 42.86 -23.87 -9.77
C PRO A 375 43.18 -24.22 -11.23
N SER A 376 42.16 -24.65 -11.98
CA SER A 376 42.28 -25.12 -13.38
C SER A 376 42.49 -23.99 -14.41
N THR A 377 42.33 -22.73 -14.02
CA THR A 377 42.55 -21.54 -14.87
C THR A 377 44.04 -21.29 -15.09
N LYS A 378 44.47 -21.09 -16.35
CA LYS A 378 45.90 -21.07 -16.72
C LYS A 378 46.72 -19.88 -16.18
N ASP A 379 46.09 -18.75 -15.84
CA ASP A 379 46.81 -17.55 -15.38
C ASP A 379 46.78 -17.42 -13.85
N ASP A 380 47.95 -17.16 -13.25
CA ASP A 380 48.16 -16.90 -11.81
C ASP A 380 47.64 -17.99 -10.84
N ALA A 381 47.52 -19.26 -11.29
CA ALA A 381 46.93 -20.34 -10.50
C ALA A 381 47.57 -20.56 -9.10
N GLU A 382 48.91 -20.51 -9.02
CA GLU A 382 49.66 -20.57 -7.74
C GLU A 382 49.33 -19.39 -6.81
N ARG A 383 49.26 -18.18 -7.37
CA ARG A 383 48.95 -16.96 -6.62
C ARG A 383 47.51 -16.99 -6.09
N ARG A 384 46.57 -17.50 -6.89
CA ARG A 384 45.17 -17.73 -6.47
C ARG A 384 45.09 -18.75 -5.35
N LEU A 385 45.77 -19.90 -5.48
CA LEU A 385 45.83 -20.93 -4.44
C LEU A 385 46.33 -20.34 -3.10
N ARG A 386 47.44 -19.61 -3.11
CA ARG A 386 47.99 -18.95 -1.91
C ARG A 386 47.05 -17.92 -1.31
N ARG A 387 46.36 -17.11 -2.13
CA ARG A 387 45.35 -16.17 -1.64
C ARG A 387 44.18 -16.91 -0.97
N THR A 388 43.69 -17.99 -1.57
CA THR A 388 42.64 -18.84 -0.98
C THR A 388 43.10 -19.45 0.35
N GLN A 389 44.31 -20.02 0.41
CA GLN A 389 44.89 -20.55 1.64
C GLN A 389 45.03 -19.47 2.73
N ARG A 390 45.49 -18.27 2.38
CA ARG A 390 45.58 -17.14 3.32
C ARG A 390 44.22 -16.73 3.87
N ASN A 391 43.20 -16.64 3.02
CA ASN A 391 41.83 -16.31 3.46
C ASN A 391 41.30 -17.37 4.43
N TRP A 392 41.47 -18.68 4.15
CA TRP A 392 41.09 -19.72 5.11
C TRP A 392 41.87 -19.65 6.43
N LEU A 393 43.18 -19.40 6.36
CA LEU A 393 44.02 -19.26 7.54
C LEU A 393 43.64 -18.03 8.40
N SER A 394 43.09 -16.96 7.83
CA SER A 394 42.68 -15.78 8.62
C SER A 394 41.50 -16.05 9.56
N ALA A 395 40.69 -17.10 9.31
CA ALA A 395 39.66 -17.53 10.25
C ALA A 395 40.24 -18.14 11.54
N ILE A 396 41.40 -18.81 11.45
CA ILE A 396 42.02 -19.60 12.53
C ILE A 396 43.31 -18.99 13.09
N ALA A 397 43.85 -17.95 12.46
CA ALA A 397 44.93 -17.14 13.01
C ALA A 397 44.54 -16.58 14.39
N GLY A 398 45.50 -16.55 15.33
CA GLY A 398 45.28 -16.18 16.72
C GLY A 398 44.47 -17.17 17.57
N ARG A 399 43.93 -18.27 17.02
CA ARG A 399 43.04 -19.22 17.72
C ARG A 399 43.76 -20.39 18.43
N GLY A 400 45.00 -20.18 18.86
CA GLY A 400 45.72 -21.15 19.69
C GLY A 400 46.22 -22.40 18.96
N TYR A 401 46.76 -22.23 17.75
CA TYR A 401 47.57 -23.25 17.05
C TYR A 401 48.71 -22.57 16.26
N GLU A 402 49.93 -22.63 16.80
CA GLU A 402 51.10 -21.89 16.27
C GLU A 402 51.41 -22.19 14.79
N PRO A 403 51.31 -23.43 14.28
CA PRO A 403 51.58 -23.71 12.86
C PRO A 403 50.62 -23.02 11.88
N ALA A 404 49.40 -22.68 12.31
CA ALA A 404 48.46 -21.89 11.50
C ALA A 404 48.87 -20.41 11.50
N GLU A 405 49.22 -19.86 12.67
CA GLU A 405 49.63 -18.46 12.85
C GLU A 405 50.87 -18.13 12.02
N THR A 406 51.94 -18.92 12.18
CA THR A 406 53.21 -18.70 11.47
C THR A 406 53.06 -18.81 9.95
N TRP A 407 52.17 -19.70 9.47
CA TRP A 407 51.88 -19.80 8.04
C TRP A 407 51.00 -18.64 7.53
N PHE A 408 49.99 -18.22 8.30
CA PHE A 408 49.17 -17.04 7.98
C PHE A 408 50.04 -15.78 7.86
N GLN A 409 50.89 -15.50 8.86
CA GLN A 409 51.80 -14.35 8.84
C GLN A 409 52.73 -14.37 7.62
N THR A 410 53.24 -15.55 7.26
CA THR A 410 54.10 -15.72 6.07
C THR A 410 53.37 -15.34 4.78
N LEU A 411 52.13 -15.79 4.59
CA LEU A 411 51.33 -15.43 3.40
C LEU A 411 50.82 -13.98 3.45
N ASN A 412 50.50 -13.45 4.63
CA ASN A 412 50.01 -12.09 4.77
C ASN A 412 51.09 -11.02 4.53
N ALA A 413 52.36 -11.36 4.77
CA ALA A 413 53.51 -10.53 4.40
C ALA A 413 53.91 -10.60 2.91
N GLU A 414 53.37 -11.53 2.13
CA GLU A 414 53.69 -11.67 0.71
C GLU A 414 53.01 -10.57 -0.12
N HIS A 415 53.73 -9.46 -0.39
CA HIS A 415 53.22 -8.32 -1.17
C HIS A 415 52.53 -8.69 -2.50
N GLY A 416 52.93 -9.80 -3.13
CA GLY A 416 52.29 -10.31 -4.35
C GLY A 416 50.82 -10.71 -4.19
N LEU A 417 50.35 -11.02 -2.98
CA LEU A 417 48.97 -11.44 -2.72
C LEU A 417 48.00 -10.27 -2.45
N GLY A 418 48.50 -9.03 -2.32
CA GLY A 418 47.71 -7.85 -1.92
C GLY A 418 47.30 -7.88 -0.44
N SER A 419 46.51 -6.92 0.02
CA SER A 419 45.97 -6.92 1.39
C SER A 419 44.94 -8.04 1.61
N LEU A 420 44.66 -8.38 2.87
CA LEU A 420 43.44 -9.10 3.23
C LEU A 420 42.22 -8.17 3.03
N GLN A 421 41.06 -8.72 2.68
CA GLN A 421 39.81 -7.96 2.57
C GLN A 421 39.15 -7.82 3.95
N ASP A 422 38.36 -6.76 4.15
CA ASP A 422 37.67 -6.51 5.41
C ASP A 422 36.61 -7.58 5.74
N TYR A 423 35.99 -8.14 4.71
CA TYR A 423 35.02 -9.25 4.77
C TYR A 423 35.58 -10.46 4.00
N PRO A 424 36.57 -11.21 4.56
CA PRO A 424 37.23 -12.33 3.87
C PRO A 424 36.37 -13.60 3.77
N ASP A 425 35.23 -13.59 4.46
CA ASP A 425 34.14 -14.57 4.46
C ASP A 425 33.19 -14.43 3.25
N PHE A 426 33.22 -13.31 2.52
CA PHE A 426 32.39 -13.09 1.32
C PHE A 426 33.21 -12.95 0.03
N HIS A 427 32.69 -13.50 -1.08
CA HIS A 427 33.22 -13.24 -2.43
C HIS A 427 33.02 -11.79 -2.90
N SER A 428 31.89 -11.22 -2.51
CA SER A 428 31.49 -9.84 -2.76
C SER A 428 30.67 -9.35 -1.57
N TYR A 429 30.90 -8.11 -1.14
CA TYR A 429 30.16 -7.47 -0.06
C TYR A 429 29.74 -6.08 -0.53
N SER A 430 28.44 -5.79 -0.46
CA SER A 430 27.84 -4.54 -0.91
C SER A 430 27.28 -3.75 0.27
N GLU A 431 27.57 -2.47 0.31
CA GLU A 431 27.06 -1.55 1.33
C GLU A 431 26.29 -0.42 0.64
N SER A 432 25.02 -0.26 0.98
CA SER A 432 24.20 0.87 0.57
C SER A 432 24.04 1.85 1.73
N TRP A 433 24.36 3.12 1.50
CA TRP A 433 24.06 4.21 2.43
C TRP A 433 22.95 5.10 1.83
N SER A 434 22.06 5.62 2.67
CA SER A 434 21.01 6.55 2.29
C SER A 434 20.93 7.72 3.28
N GLY A 435 20.74 8.93 2.77
CA GLY A 435 20.79 10.17 3.56
C GLY A 435 22.15 10.86 3.46
N PRO A 436 22.28 12.09 3.98
CA PRO A 436 23.38 12.99 3.65
C PRO A 436 24.74 12.58 4.21
N GLY A 437 24.81 11.58 5.10
CA GLY A 437 26.06 11.23 5.80
C GLY A 437 26.14 11.85 7.19
N PRO A 438 27.26 11.68 7.91
CA PRO A 438 27.48 12.34 9.20
C PRO A 438 27.75 13.84 9.03
N SER A 439 27.51 14.62 10.09
CA SER A 439 28.00 16.00 10.20
C SER A 439 29.45 16.00 10.73
N PRO A 440 30.32 16.96 10.32
CA PRO A 440 31.66 17.09 10.88
C PRO A 440 31.68 17.61 12.33
N PHE A 441 30.58 18.24 12.77
CA PHE A 441 30.40 18.79 14.12
C PHE A 441 29.06 18.33 14.71
N SER A 442 29.01 18.09 16.01
CA SER A 442 27.76 17.85 16.73
C SER A 442 27.00 19.15 17.01
N VAL A 443 25.70 19.01 17.30
CA VAL A 443 24.83 20.13 17.72
C VAL A 443 25.41 20.88 18.95
N ASN A 444 26.11 20.19 19.85
CA ASN A 444 26.75 20.80 21.03
C ASN A 444 27.97 21.65 20.66
N GLU A 445 28.77 21.18 19.71
CA GLU A 445 29.94 21.92 19.21
C GLU A 445 29.50 23.17 18.46
N LEU A 446 28.44 23.10 17.63
CA LEU A 446 27.88 24.27 16.96
C LEU A 446 27.39 25.33 17.96
N ILE A 447 26.66 24.96 19.02
CA ILE A 447 26.26 25.91 20.08
C ILE A 447 27.48 26.50 20.80
N THR A 448 28.53 25.71 21.01
CA THR A 448 29.77 26.18 21.64
C THR A 448 30.46 27.23 20.75
N PHE A 449 30.62 26.94 19.45
CA PHE A 449 31.17 27.89 18.49
C PHE A 449 30.30 29.14 18.32
N ALA A 450 28.98 29.02 18.48
CA ALA A 450 28.06 30.15 18.48
C ALA A 450 28.29 31.04 19.70
N THR A 451 28.29 30.45 20.91
CA THR A 451 28.58 31.15 22.18
C THR A 451 29.94 31.85 22.16
N ASP A 452 30.96 31.22 21.57
CA ASP A 452 32.32 31.76 21.44
C ASP A 452 32.47 32.75 20.26
N GLY A 453 31.43 32.97 19.45
CA GLY A 453 31.43 33.88 18.29
C GLY A 453 32.24 33.41 17.08
N THR A 454 32.65 32.14 17.03
CA THR A 454 33.51 31.55 15.99
C THR A 454 32.77 30.73 14.94
N ILE A 455 31.46 30.49 15.12
CA ILE A 455 30.67 29.56 14.29
C ILE A 455 30.79 29.77 12.78
N VAL A 456 30.70 31.02 12.30
CA VAL A 456 30.76 31.34 10.87
C VAL A 456 32.12 30.93 10.25
N GLU A 457 33.21 31.14 10.99
CA GLU A 457 34.55 30.69 10.56
C GLU A 457 34.62 29.16 10.50
N GLN A 458 34.09 28.46 11.52
CA GLN A 458 34.12 27.00 11.58
C GLN A 458 33.31 26.33 10.46
N VAL A 459 32.10 26.80 10.18
CA VAL A 459 31.25 26.20 9.13
C VAL A 459 31.77 26.51 7.72
N ASN A 460 32.25 27.72 7.45
CA ASN A 460 32.82 28.08 6.14
C ASN A 460 34.17 27.36 5.88
N THR A 461 34.97 27.10 6.92
CA THR A 461 36.25 26.37 6.79
C THR A 461 36.06 24.89 6.44
N PHE A 462 34.86 24.33 6.67
CA PHE A 462 34.60 22.93 6.35
C PHE A 462 34.61 22.66 4.83
N GLN A 463 35.57 21.83 4.41
CA GLN A 463 35.66 21.27 3.07
C GLN A 463 35.29 19.79 3.11
N GLN A 464 34.22 19.45 2.38
CA GLN A 464 33.84 18.08 2.16
C GLN A 464 34.90 17.37 1.30
N THR A 465 35.13 16.09 1.59
CA THR A 465 36.08 15.24 0.86
C THR A 465 35.33 14.11 0.15
N ASP A 466 35.88 13.61 -0.96
CA ASP A 466 35.34 12.47 -1.71
C ASP A 466 35.47 11.16 -0.90
N SER A 467 34.64 11.00 0.13
CA SER A 467 34.62 9.86 1.03
C SER A 467 33.20 9.35 1.22
N TRP A 468 32.95 8.10 0.84
CA TRP A 468 31.64 7.43 0.91
C TRP A 468 30.98 7.45 2.30
N ARG A 469 31.77 7.51 3.37
CA ARG A 469 31.29 7.64 4.76
C ARG A 469 31.76 8.94 5.43
N GLY A 470 32.28 9.88 4.65
CA GLY A 470 32.80 11.15 5.14
C GLY A 470 31.68 12.10 5.55
N PRO A 471 31.99 13.11 6.38
CA PRO A 471 31.03 14.16 6.68
C PRO A 471 30.72 15.00 5.44
N THR A 472 29.48 15.51 5.34
CA THR A 472 29.02 16.31 4.19
C THR A 472 28.51 17.69 4.58
N ARG A 473 28.45 18.58 3.58
CA ARG A 473 27.90 19.93 3.75
C ARG A 473 26.40 19.89 4.05
N ARG A 474 25.62 19.01 3.40
CA ARG A 474 24.20 18.83 3.70
C ARG A 474 23.96 18.42 5.15
N ALA A 475 24.69 17.42 5.65
CA ALA A 475 24.55 16.96 7.03
C ALA A 475 24.95 18.05 8.07
N LEU A 476 25.95 18.88 7.74
CA LEU A 476 26.30 20.04 8.57
C LEU A 476 25.18 21.09 8.61
N VAL A 477 24.51 21.34 7.48
CA VAL A 477 23.33 22.23 7.44
C VAL A 477 22.18 21.67 8.29
N ASP A 478 21.87 20.39 8.15
CA ASP A 478 20.81 19.73 8.95
C ASP A 478 21.09 19.82 10.46
N THR A 479 22.37 19.71 10.84
CA THR A 479 22.83 19.83 12.24
C THR A 479 22.82 21.28 12.74
N LEU A 480 23.08 22.26 11.87
CA LEU A 480 22.93 23.67 12.18
C LEU A 480 21.47 24.04 12.41
N GLU A 481 20.54 23.55 11.59
CA GLU A 481 19.09 23.74 11.79
C GLU A 481 18.64 23.21 13.17
N GLU A 482 19.12 22.03 13.57
CA GLU A 482 18.83 21.46 14.91
C GLU A 482 19.44 22.31 16.03
N ALA A 483 20.63 22.87 15.83
CA ALA A 483 21.27 23.74 16.81
C ALA A 483 20.46 25.03 17.05
N VAL A 484 19.94 25.63 15.98
CA VAL A 484 19.05 26.81 16.05
C VAL A 484 17.76 26.50 16.80
N VAL A 485 17.11 25.36 16.53
CA VAL A 485 15.88 24.96 17.24
C VAL A 485 16.15 24.76 18.73
N ARG A 486 17.35 24.31 19.11
CA ARG A 486 17.69 23.94 20.48
C ARG A 486 18.16 25.10 21.36
N ASP A 487 18.82 26.11 20.80
CA ASP A 487 19.35 27.26 21.54
C ASP A 487 19.21 28.57 20.75
N TYR A 488 17.96 28.86 20.38
CA TYR A 488 17.60 29.92 19.43
C TYR A 488 18.11 31.31 19.83
N GLU A 489 18.27 31.60 21.12
CA GLU A 489 18.69 32.93 21.63
C GLU A 489 20.10 33.28 21.18
N VAL A 490 21.05 32.35 21.30
CA VAL A 490 22.44 32.55 20.86
C VAL A 490 22.50 32.76 19.34
N PHE A 491 21.74 31.99 18.57
CA PHE A 491 21.68 32.14 17.12
C PHE A 491 20.99 33.42 16.66
N LEU A 492 20.02 33.93 17.44
CA LEU A 492 19.28 35.14 17.12
C LEU A 492 20.17 36.39 17.18
N ASP A 493 21.03 36.49 18.20
CA ASP A 493 22.01 37.57 18.33
C ASP A 493 23.13 37.48 17.28
N LEU A 494 23.36 36.29 16.71
CA LEU A 494 24.38 36.05 15.69
C LEU A 494 23.90 36.23 14.24
N LEU A 495 22.60 36.44 13.98
CA LEU A 495 22.08 36.66 12.62
C LEU A 495 22.90 37.67 11.78
N PRO A 496 23.37 38.84 12.31
CA PRO A 496 24.22 39.75 11.56
C PRO A 496 25.56 39.14 11.11
N HIS A 497 26.13 38.20 11.86
CA HIS A 497 27.36 37.50 11.49
C HIS A 497 27.11 36.46 10.39
N PHE A 498 25.94 35.82 10.36
CA PHE A 498 25.56 34.87 9.32
C PHE A 498 25.41 35.50 7.93
N LEU A 499 25.36 36.83 7.80
CA LEU A 499 25.50 37.53 6.51
C LEU A 499 26.85 37.24 5.83
N HIS A 500 27.86 36.79 6.58
CA HIS A 500 29.18 36.40 6.07
C HIS A 500 29.37 34.86 5.99
N ALA A 501 28.34 34.06 6.30
CA ALA A 501 28.38 32.61 6.14
C ALA A 501 28.12 32.19 4.68
N ASP A 502 28.66 31.05 4.26
CA ASP A 502 28.35 30.47 2.95
C ASP A 502 26.84 30.20 2.81
N ARG A 503 26.32 30.26 1.56
CA ARG A 503 24.89 30.11 1.25
C ARG A 503 24.19 28.90 1.90
N PRO A 504 24.80 27.70 2.02
CA PRO A 504 24.16 26.57 2.71
C PRO A 504 23.82 26.86 4.18
N TYR A 505 24.66 27.62 4.87
CA TYR A 505 24.48 27.96 6.29
C TYR A 505 23.56 29.17 6.47
N GLN A 506 23.51 30.09 5.49
CA GLN A 506 22.47 31.11 5.40
C GLN A 506 21.08 30.49 5.17
N TYR A 507 20.97 29.43 4.38
CA TYR A 507 19.73 28.64 4.31
C TYR A 507 19.44 27.96 5.65
N GLY A 508 20.42 27.26 6.23
CA GLY A 508 20.26 26.50 7.48
C GLY A 508 19.82 27.35 8.67
N ILE A 509 20.33 28.58 8.81
CA ILE A 509 19.88 29.47 9.89
C ILE A 509 18.41 29.87 9.73
N ILE A 510 17.96 30.18 8.51
CA ILE A 510 16.56 30.55 8.22
C ILE A 510 15.64 29.35 8.42
N ASN A 511 16.00 28.18 7.88
CA ASN A 511 15.18 26.98 8.00
C ASN A 511 15.13 26.46 9.45
N GLY A 512 16.18 26.63 10.24
CA GLY A 512 16.18 26.36 11.68
C GLY A 512 15.14 27.20 12.44
N PHE A 513 15.09 28.52 12.21
CA PHE A 513 14.06 29.39 12.80
C PHE A 513 12.65 29.08 12.27
N LYS A 514 12.51 28.71 10.98
CA LYS A 514 11.24 28.25 10.41
C LYS A 514 10.75 26.96 11.07
N ARG A 515 11.63 25.98 11.29
CA ARG A 515 11.33 24.73 12.01
C ARG A 515 10.91 24.99 13.46
N LEU A 516 11.57 25.92 14.15
CA LEU A 516 11.17 26.36 15.50
C LEU A 516 9.77 27.00 15.51
N TRP A 517 9.43 27.79 14.48
CA TRP A 517 8.10 28.38 14.33
C TRP A 517 7.02 27.34 14.01
N ASP A 518 7.28 26.41 13.08
CA ASP A 518 6.31 25.40 12.64
C ASP A 518 6.12 24.25 13.65
N ALA A 519 6.93 24.17 14.71
CA ALA A 519 6.90 23.11 15.72
C ALA A 519 5.50 22.91 16.39
N PRO A 520 5.07 21.66 16.67
CA PRO A 520 3.81 21.38 17.37
C PRO A 520 3.74 22.06 18.75
N GLU A 521 2.55 22.48 19.19
CA GLU A 521 2.34 23.19 20.47
C GLU A 521 2.88 22.44 21.71
N ARG A 522 3.00 21.11 21.64
CA ARG A 522 3.53 20.27 22.72
C ARG A 522 5.06 20.29 22.83
N GLU A 523 5.73 20.82 21.82
CA GLU A 523 7.19 20.83 21.64
C GLU A 523 7.77 22.25 21.62
N GLN A 524 6.91 23.28 21.70
CA GLN A 524 7.33 24.68 21.66
C GLN A 524 8.01 25.11 22.98
N VAL A 525 9.26 25.54 22.84
CA VAL A 525 9.99 26.32 23.86
C VAL A 525 9.34 27.71 23.95
N PRO A 526 9.29 28.37 25.13
CA PRO A 526 8.92 29.78 25.21
C PRO A 526 9.91 30.65 24.42
N VAL A 527 9.40 31.36 23.42
CA VAL A 527 10.20 32.22 22.51
C VAL A 527 9.60 33.63 22.51
N ASP A 528 10.44 34.67 22.64
CA ASP A 528 10.02 36.05 22.35
C ASP A 528 9.88 36.22 20.83
N TRP A 529 8.72 35.84 20.31
CA TRP A 529 8.43 35.95 18.88
C TRP A 529 8.36 37.40 18.41
N GLU A 530 8.07 38.38 19.27
CA GLU A 530 8.14 39.78 18.86
C GLU A 530 9.59 40.16 18.55
N GLN A 531 10.55 39.92 19.46
CA GLN A 531 11.96 40.18 19.20
C GLN A 531 12.48 39.34 18.04
N THR A 532 12.16 38.04 18.02
CA THR A 532 12.65 37.09 17.01
C THR A 532 12.25 37.50 15.59
N TRP A 533 10.98 37.86 15.36
CA TRP A 533 10.54 38.30 14.04
C TRP A 533 11.15 39.64 13.62
N ASN A 534 11.38 40.59 14.54
CA ASN A 534 12.07 41.85 14.17
C ASN A 534 13.48 41.56 13.62
N ARG A 535 14.24 40.66 14.27
CA ARG A 535 15.59 40.25 13.84
C ARG A 535 15.61 39.44 12.55
N LEU A 536 14.69 38.51 12.38
CA LEU A 536 14.56 37.74 11.14
C LEU A 536 14.25 38.65 9.95
N VAL A 537 13.37 39.64 10.11
CA VAL A 537 13.08 40.62 9.05
C VAL A 537 14.29 41.50 8.74
N GLU A 538 15.06 41.96 9.74
CA GLU A 538 16.35 42.66 9.53
C GLU A 538 17.35 41.82 8.71
N PHE A 539 17.42 40.51 8.98
CA PHE A 539 18.28 39.57 8.27
C PHE A 539 17.81 39.33 6.83
N PHE A 540 16.50 39.12 6.62
CA PHE A 540 15.92 38.93 5.29
C PHE A 540 16.10 40.16 4.41
N GLU A 541 15.83 41.37 4.93
CA GLU A 541 16.09 42.64 4.20
C GLU A 541 17.55 42.76 3.78
N SER A 542 18.48 42.41 4.67
CA SER A 542 19.93 42.48 4.42
C SER A 542 20.40 41.49 3.34
N LEU A 543 19.84 40.28 3.31
CA LEU A 543 20.13 39.28 2.27
C LEU A 543 19.49 39.65 0.92
N THR A 544 18.20 39.96 0.91
CA THR A 544 17.48 40.18 -0.36
C THR A 544 17.78 41.54 -0.99
N GLY A 545 18.18 42.54 -0.20
CA GLY A 545 18.50 43.89 -0.69
C GLY A 545 19.89 44.04 -1.31
N ASP A 546 20.73 43.00 -1.28
CA ASP A 546 22.04 43.00 -1.93
C ASP A 546 21.91 42.63 -3.43
N ALA A 547 22.41 43.49 -4.31
CA ALA A 547 22.41 43.22 -5.75
C ALA A 547 23.42 42.12 -6.14
N GLU A 548 24.50 41.93 -5.37
CA GLU A 548 25.48 40.87 -5.64
C GLU A 548 24.89 39.48 -5.32
N PHE A 549 24.02 39.37 -4.31
CA PHE A 549 23.25 38.15 -4.01
C PHE A 549 22.49 37.62 -5.23
N TRP A 550 21.79 38.49 -5.98
CA TRP A 550 21.02 38.07 -7.15
C TRP A 550 21.87 37.87 -8.41
N ALA A 551 23.01 38.56 -8.51
CA ALA A 551 23.96 38.40 -9.62
C ALA A 551 24.87 37.15 -9.50
N GLU A 552 24.89 36.49 -8.33
CA GLU A 552 25.70 35.29 -8.09
C GLU A 552 25.31 34.13 -9.03
N SER A 553 26.31 33.43 -9.56
CA SER A 553 26.12 32.22 -10.36
C SER A 553 26.09 30.97 -9.46
N VAL A 554 25.00 30.21 -9.49
CA VAL A 554 24.90 28.93 -8.79
C VAL A 554 25.50 27.81 -9.64
N ALA A 555 26.35 26.98 -9.02
CA ALA A 555 26.83 25.73 -9.61
C ALA A 555 25.93 24.56 -9.19
N GLU A 556 25.76 23.57 -10.08
CA GLU A 556 25.08 22.32 -9.75
C GLU A 556 25.88 21.55 -8.68
N ASP A 557 25.34 21.44 -7.47
CA ASP A 557 25.85 20.56 -6.42
C ASP A 557 25.16 19.18 -6.53
N ARG A 558 25.95 18.11 -6.48
CA ARG A 558 25.46 16.72 -6.57
C ARG A 558 24.82 16.21 -5.28
N ASP A 559 25.13 16.84 -4.15
CA ASP A 559 24.76 16.35 -2.82
C ASP A 559 23.50 17.03 -2.25
N LEU A 560 22.76 17.76 -3.09
CA LEU A 560 21.55 18.53 -2.70
C LEU A 560 21.80 19.52 -1.55
N THR A 561 23.03 20.05 -1.46
CA THR A 561 23.37 21.14 -0.55
C THR A 561 22.58 22.40 -0.93
N PRO A 562 21.95 23.10 0.02
CA PRO A 562 21.22 24.33 -0.29
C PRO A 562 22.11 25.42 -0.91
N THR A 563 21.66 25.98 -2.03
CA THR A 563 22.37 27.02 -2.78
C THR A 563 21.77 28.42 -2.53
N ARG A 564 22.32 29.46 -3.17
CA ARG A 564 21.74 30.81 -3.21
C ARG A 564 20.25 30.77 -3.59
N ASP A 565 19.87 29.94 -4.58
CA ASP A 565 18.50 29.85 -5.10
C ASP A 565 17.50 29.23 -4.11
N TRP A 566 17.98 28.55 -3.06
CA TRP A 566 17.13 27.97 -2.01
C TRP A 566 16.79 28.99 -0.90
N ILE A 567 17.50 30.12 -0.81
CA ILE A 567 17.29 31.16 0.20
C ILE A 567 16.00 31.97 -0.06
N PRO A 568 15.71 32.48 -1.27
CA PRO A 568 14.47 33.18 -1.57
C PRO A 568 13.18 32.39 -1.25
N PRO A 569 13.03 31.10 -1.64
CA PRO A 569 11.82 30.34 -1.33
C PRO A 569 11.68 30.04 0.17
N VAL A 570 12.75 29.75 0.91
CA VAL A 570 12.62 29.51 2.37
C VAL A 570 12.27 30.79 3.12
N ILE A 571 12.72 31.96 2.68
CA ILE A 571 12.25 33.26 3.21
C ILE A 571 10.75 33.42 2.92
N ALA A 572 10.30 33.18 1.68
CA ALA A 572 8.90 33.27 1.31
C ALA A 572 8.00 32.34 2.16
N GLU A 573 8.36 31.06 2.28
CA GLU A 573 7.66 30.10 3.13
C GLU A 573 7.63 30.54 4.60
N THR A 574 8.73 31.10 5.11
CA THR A 574 8.80 31.62 6.49
C THR A 574 7.82 32.78 6.68
N LEU A 575 7.81 33.76 5.77
CA LEU A 575 6.87 34.90 5.82
C LEU A 575 5.40 34.47 5.69
N ARG A 576 5.11 33.46 4.85
CA ARG A 576 3.79 32.81 4.75
C ARG A 576 3.41 32.15 6.08
N SER A 577 4.27 31.30 6.64
CA SER A 577 4.04 30.66 7.95
C SER A 577 3.83 31.69 9.06
N GLY A 578 4.53 32.83 9.01
CA GLY A 578 4.39 33.95 9.94
C GLY A 578 3.10 34.78 9.84
N THR A 579 2.29 34.57 8.79
CA THR A 579 1.02 35.28 8.56
C THR A 579 -0.21 34.37 8.52
N ARG A 580 -0.04 33.05 8.36
CA ARG A 580 -1.11 32.08 8.06
C ARG A 580 -2.20 31.93 9.14
N LYS A 581 -1.89 32.15 10.42
CA LYS A 581 -2.82 32.00 11.55
C LYS A 581 -2.80 33.24 12.43
N ASP A 582 -3.87 34.02 12.45
CA ASP A 582 -3.99 35.29 13.18
C ASP A 582 -3.56 35.20 14.66
N GLU A 583 -3.79 34.07 15.34
CA GLU A 583 -3.44 33.85 16.76
C GLU A 583 -1.95 33.63 17.01
N LYS A 584 -1.22 33.16 15.98
CA LYS A 584 0.21 32.88 15.98
C LYS A 584 0.80 33.50 14.72
N ALA A 585 0.93 34.82 14.72
CA ALA A 585 1.46 35.60 13.61
C ALA A 585 2.29 36.80 14.10
N TYR A 586 3.27 37.24 13.31
CA TYR A 586 4.25 38.26 13.74
C TYR A 586 3.64 39.66 13.95
N PRO A 587 4.23 40.56 14.76
CA PRO A 587 3.64 41.87 15.06
C PRO A 587 3.28 42.72 13.84
N GLU A 588 2.14 43.41 13.90
CA GLU A 588 1.56 44.22 12.79
C GLU A 588 2.54 45.27 12.25
N LYS A 589 3.37 45.85 13.13
CA LYS A 589 4.45 46.81 12.78
C LYS A 589 5.48 46.28 11.77
N LEU A 590 5.53 44.96 11.53
CA LEU A 590 6.42 44.32 10.55
C LEU A 590 5.77 44.13 9.17
N LEU A 591 4.47 44.33 9.02
CA LEU A 591 3.78 44.11 7.73
C LEU A 591 4.34 45.02 6.61
N PRO A 592 4.54 46.35 6.79
CA PRO A 592 5.13 47.18 5.73
C PRO A 592 6.54 46.75 5.28
N ARG A 593 7.35 46.22 6.21
CA ARG A 593 8.70 45.71 5.92
C ARG A 593 8.65 44.39 5.17
N THR A 594 7.83 43.46 5.65
CA THR A 594 7.68 42.12 5.04
C THR A 594 6.95 42.16 3.70
N TRP A 595 6.06 43.13 3.46
CA TRP A 595 5.51 43.43 2.14
C TRP A 595 6.60 43.85 1.15
N ALA A 596 7.53 44.71 1.56
CA ALA A 596 8.65 45.13 0.72
C ALA A 596 9.58 43.95 0.37
N ILE A 597 9.85 43.03 1.31
CA ILE A 597 10.58 41.79 1.02
C ILE A 597 9.83 40.95 -0.02
N ILE A 598 8.53 40.71 0.17
CA ILE A 598 7.71 39.93 -0.79
C ILE A 598 7.74 40.56 -2.18
N GLY A 599 7.62 41.90 -2.27
CA GLY A 599 7.78 42.63 -3.52
C GLY A 599 9.14 42.40 -4.18
N HIS A 600 10.23 42.45 -3.42
CA HIS A 600 11.58 42.20 -3.90
C HIS A 600 11.78 40.76 -4.40
N LEU A 601 11.23 39.77 -3.68
CA LEU A 601 11.24 38.37 -4.10
C LEU A 601 10.49 38.19 -5.43
N LEU A 602 9.29 38.78 -5.55
CA LEU A 602 8.48 38.69 -6.78
C LEU A 602 9.12 39.38 -8.00
N ASP A 603 9.96 40.39 -7.79
CA ASP A 603 10.64 41.12 -8.88
C ASP A 603 11.94 40.47 -9.36
N ASN A 604 12.55 39.58 -8.56
CA ASN A 604 13.81 38.92 -8.91
C ASN A 604 13.69 37.41 -9.15
N LEU A 605 12.63 36.76 -8.66
CA LEU A 605 12.39 35.34 -8.91
C LEU A 605 11.89 35.11 -10.35
N GLU A 606 12.57 34.22 -11.05
CA GLU A 606 12.16 33.73 -12.38
C GLU A 606 10.85 32.95 -12.27
N GLN A 607 9.99 33.13 -13.27
CA GLN A 607 8.75 32.39 -13.47
C GLN A 607 9.04 31.12 -14.28
N GLU A 608 8.24 30.08 -14.10
CA GLU A 608 8.33 28.87 -14.93
C GLU A 608 8.15 29.17 -16.43
N SER A 609 8.93 28.49 -17.29
CA SER A 609 8.94 28.76 -18.73
C SER A 609 7.78 28.13 -19.49
N GLU A 610 7.28 26.98 -19.01
CA GLU A 610 6.20 26.20 -19.61
C GLU A 610 5.24 25.73 -18.51
N ALA A 611 3.98 25.47 -18.86
CA ALA A 611 2.99 24.94 -17.92
C ALA A 611 3.11 23.41 -17.81
N ASP A 612 3.08 22.88 -16.58
CA ASP A 612 3.07 21.44 -16.31
C ASP A 612 1.66 20.82 -16.54
N GLU A 613 1.57 19.49 -16.65
CA GLU A 613 0.28 18.76 -16.63
C GLU A 613 -0.35 18.69 -15.23
N ASP A 614 0.42 19.00 -14.17
CA ASP A 614 -0.06 19.23 -12.80
C ASP A 614 0.32 20.65 -12.35
N ALA A 615 -0.44 21.64 -12.84
CA ALA A 615 -0.12 23.05 -12.64
C ALA A 615 -0.16 23.48 -11.16
N MET A 616 -0.94 22.77 -10.32
CA MET A 616 -0.94 23.00 -8.88
C MET A 616 0.33 22.47 -8.21
N HIS A 617 0.83 21.28 -8.60
CA HIS A 617 2.10 20.77 -8.12
C HIS A 617 3.28 21.68 -8.53
N GLN A 618 3.29 22.18 -9.76
CA GLN A 618 4.27 23.16 -10.23
C GLN A 618 4.21 24.45 -9.37
N ALA A 619 3.01 25.03 -9.22
CA ALA A 619 2.82 26.31 -8.56
C ALA A 619 3.13 26.33 -7.05
N ILE A 620 2.99 25.23 -6.33
CA ILE A 620 3.36 25.18 -4.89
C ILE A 620 4.84 24.86 -4.66
N ASN A 621 5.53 24.28 -5.66
CA ASN A 621 6.92 23.86 -5.53
C ASN A 621 7.92 24.85 -6.15
N SER A 622 7.53 25.65 -7.15
CA SER A 622 8.42 26.68 -7.73
C SER A 622 8.78 27.77 -6.71
N SER A 623 9.98 28.35 -6.85
CA SER A 623 10.44 29.41 -5.95
C SER A 623 9.55 30.65 -6.03
N LYS A 624 9.11 31.01 -7.24
CA LYS A 624 8.19 32.11 -7.51
C LYS A 624 6.80 31.85 -6.92
N GLY A 625 6.28 30.65 -7.07
CA GLY A 625 5.01 30.21 -6.50
C GLY A 625 4.95 30.35 -4.97
N LYS A 626 6.04 29.99 -4.27
CA LYS A 626 6.15 30.18 -2.81
C LYS A 626 6.10 31.66 -2.39
N ALA A 627 6.71 32.55 -3.17
CA ALA A 627 6.59 34.01 -2.97
C ALA A 627 5.17 34.53 -3.23
N ILE A 628 4.45 33.94 -4.19
CA ILE A 628 3.04 34.25 -4.46
C ILE A 628 2.12 33.75 -3.33
N GLU A 629 2.35 32.57 -2.75
CA GLU A 629 1.60 32.14 -1.55
C GLU A 629 1.86 33.06 -0.33
N ALA A 630 3.07 33.60 -0.19
CA ALA A 630 3.39 34.60 0.83
C ALA A 630 2.64 35.92 0.58
N LEU A 631 2.54 36.38 -0.69
CA LEU A 631 1.75 37.55 -1.10
C LEU A 631 0.28 37.41 -0.69
N PHE A 632 -0.37 36.29 -1.01
CA PHE A 632 -1.77 36.06 -0.64
C PHE A 632 -1.98 36.00 0.89
N SER A 633 -1.11 35.26 1.59
CA SER A 633 -1.19 35.11 3.06
C SER A 633 -0.99 36.44 3.79
N HIS A 634 -0.09 37.28 3.28
CA HIS A 634 0.15 38.62 3.82
C HIS A 634 -1.03 39.55 3.58
N ALA A 635 -1.53 39.66 2.34
CA ALA A 635 -2.62 40.57 2.00
C ALA A 635 -3.92 40.26 2.75
N LEU A 636 -4.24 38.96 2.90
CA LEU A 636 -5.37 38.51 3.72
C LEU A 636 -5.29 39.00 5.16
N ARG A 637 -4.08 38.97 5.73
CA ARG A 637 -3.86 39.34 7.12
C ARG A 637 -3.96 40.85 7.33
N GLU A 638 -3.37 41.64 6.45
CA GLU A 638 -3.51 43.10 6.43
C GLU A 638 -5.00 43.52 6.39
N CYS A 639 -5.81 42.89 5.52
CA CYS A 639 -7.25 43.16 5.48
C CYS A 639 -7.97 42.79 6.80
N ARG A 640 -7.68 41.62 7.38
CA ARG A 640 -8.29 41.19 8.66
C ARG A 640 -7.95 42.10 9.85
N ILE A 641 -6.73 42.63 9.89
CA ILE A 641 -6.29 43.60 10.91
C ILE A 641 -7.03 44.92 10.76
N SER A 642 -7.18 45.40 9.52
CA SER A 642 -7.98 46.59 9.21
C SER A 642 -9.44 46.40 9.61
N ASP A 643 -10.08 45.29 9.23
CA ASP A 643 -11.47 44.99 9.64
C ASP A 643 -11.65 44.94 11.16
N ARG A 644 -10.68 44.36 11.89
CA ARG A 644 -10.70 44.31 13.37
C ARG A 644 -10.57 45.70 14.01
N THR A 645 -9.96 46.66 13.31
CA THR A 645 -9.60 47.98 13.86
C THR A 645 -10.55 49.10 13.42
N SER A 646 -10.92 49.14 12.14
CA SER A 646 -11.80 50.14 11.52
C SER A 646 -13.15 49.60 11.04
N GLY A 647 -13.33 48.27 10.95
CA GLY A 647 -14.53 47.66 10.37
C GLY A 647 -14.57 47.65 8.84
N GLU A 648 -13.48 48.04 8.19
CA GLU A 648 -13.28 48.00 6.73
C GLU A 648 -11.79 47.91 6.39
N HIS A 649 -11.48 47.40 5.19
CA HIS A 649 -10.11 47.21 4.69
C HIS A 649 -9.81 47.81 3.30
N ASN A 650 -10.75 48.54 2.69
CA ASN A 650 -10.62 49.08 1.33
C ASN A 650 -9.33 49.88 1.10
N ILE A 651 -8.96 50.75 2.05
CA ILE A 651 -7.74 51.59 1.97
C ILE A 651 -6.47 50.72 1.98
N VAL A 652 -6.48 49.64 2.75
CA VAL A 652 -5.34 48.71 2.87
C VAL A 652 -5.21 47.86 1.60
N TRP A 653 -6.34 47.41 1.05
CA TRP A 653 -6.36 46.76 -0.27
C TRP A 653 -5.81 47.67 -1.38
N ASP A 654 -6.23 48.93 -1.46
CA ASP A 654 -5.78 49.88 -2.50
C ASP A 654 -4.26 50.10 -2.49
N LEU A 655 -3.59 49.95 -1.35
CA LEU A 655 -2.13 50.01 -1.23
C LEU A 655 -1.43 48.75 -1.79
N MET A 656 -2.08 47.58 -1.67
CA MET A 656 -1.52 46.29 -2.07
C MET A 656 -1.86 45.91 -3.53
N ARG A 657 -3.02 46.36 -4.00
CA ARG A 657 -3.56 46.12 -5.35
C ARG A 657 -2.54 46.29 -6.48
N PRO A 658 -1.67 47.32 -6.53
CA PRO A 658 -0.71 47.48 -7.63
C PRO A 658 0.23 46.29 -7.84
N THR A 659 0.55 45.54 -6.78
CA THR A 659 1.34 44.30 -6.88
C THR A 659 0.54 43.18 -7.56
N PHE A 660 -0.74 43.03 -7.22
CA PHE A 660 -1.64 42.06 -7.87
C PHE A 660 -1.88 42.43 -9.34
N ASP A 661 -2.16 43.71 -9.64
CA ASP A 661 -2.30 44.23 -11.01
C ASP A 661 -1.04 43.90 -11.85
N ARG A 662 0.16 44.03 -11.25
CA ARG A 662 1.44 43.75 -11.91
C ARG A 662 1.70 42.27 -12.18
N GLU A 663 1.43 41.37 -11.23
CA GLU A 663 1.63 39.92 -11.45
C GLU A 663 0.56 39.34 -12.38
N LEU A 664 -0.68 39.84 -12.30
CA LEU A 664 -1.76 39.46 -13.21
C LEU A 664 -1.45 39.89 -14.66
N ALA A 665 -0.87 41.07 -14.86
CA ALA A 665 -0.44 41.53 -16.18
C ALA A 665 0.68 40.67 -16.83
N LYS A 666 1.37 39.81 -16.06
CA LYS A 666 2.35 38.84 -16.58
C LYS A 666 1.72 37.52 -17.06
N CYS A 667 0.43 37.29 -16.80
CA CYS A 667 -0.29 36.04 -17.13
C CYS A 667 -0.68 35.96 -18.63
N THR A 668 0.31 36.15 -19.50
CA THR A 668 0.15 36.28 -20.95
C THR A 668 1.13 35.36 -21.69
N GLY A 669 1.01 34.04 -21.46
CA GLY A 669 1.98 33.04 -21.91
C GLY A 669 3.18 32.89 -20.96
N GLY A 670 2.93 32.99 -19.66
CA GLY A 670 3.92 32.92 -18.58
C GLY A 670 3.28 33.21 -17.22
N ASN A 671 4.07 33.20 -16.14
CA ASN A 671 3.59 33.37 -14.75
C ASN A 671 2.44 32.40 -14.42
N TYR A 672 2.60 31.14 -14.84
CA TYR A 672 1.60 30.08 -14.69
C TYR A 672 1.27 29.83 -13.23
N GLU A 673 2.25 29.99 -12.34
CA GLU A 673 2.08 29.83 -10.89
C GLU A 673 1.14 30.89 -10.31
N PHE A 674 1.21 32.13 -10.79
CA PHE A 674 0.25 33.16 -10.39
C PHE A 674 -1.15 32.87 -10.95
N SER A 675 -1.25 32.37 -12.19
CA SER A 675 -2.54 31.98 -12.79
C SER A 675 -3.21 30.85 -12.00
N THR A 676 -2.45 29.84 -11.56
CA THR A 676 -2.94 28.78 -10.69
C THR A 676 -3.32 29.30 -9.30
N LEU A 677 -2.41 30.01 -8.63
CA LEU A 677 -2.62 30.40 -7.24
C LEU A 677 -3.70 31.48 -7.08
N ILE A 678 -3.83 32.43 -8.00
CA ILE A 678 -4.89 33.45 -7.92
C ILE A 678 -6.29 32.81 -7.99
N ALA A 679 -6.44 31.73 -8.75
CA ALA A 679 -7.70 31.00 -8.84
C ALA A 679 -7.95 30.09 -7.63
N SER A 680 -6.91 29.48 -7.03
CA SER A 680 -7.07 28.70 -5.79
C SER A 680 -7.39 29.59 -4.57
N TYR A 681 -6.90 30.83 -4.57
CA TYR A 681 -7.20 31.85 -3.57
C TYR A 681 -8.44 32.71 -3.91
N ILE A 682 -9.23 32.40 -4.94
CA ILE A 682 -10.29 33.31 -5.46
C ILE A 682 -11.29 33.82 -4.41
N ALA A 683 -11.74 32.98 -3.47
CA ALA A 683 -12.65 33.39 -2.40
C ALA A 683 -11.97 34.27 -1.32
N ASN A 684 -10.65 34.15 -1.16
CA ASN A 684 -9.88 35.05 -0.32
C ASN A 684 -9.75 36.43 -0.98
N ILE A 685 -9.65 36.47 -2.31
CA ILE A 685 -9.62 37.72 -3.10
C ILE A 685 -10.98 38.40 -3.06
N ASP A 686 -12.08 37.65 -3.18
CA ASP A 686 -13.45 38.15 -3.04
C ASP A 686 -13.67 38.85 -1.68
N TYR A 687 -13.14 38.26 -0.61
CA TYR A 687 -13.09 38.90 0.71
C TYR A 687 -12.24 40.19 0.73
N MET A 688 -11.05 40.21 0.12
CA MET A 688 -10.15 41.38 0.13
C MET A 688 -10.62 42.53 -0.78
N SER A 689 -11.27 42.22 -1.91
CA SER A 689 -11.89 43.18 -2.82
C SER A 689 -12.72 42.49 -3.90
N HIS A 690 -14.04 42.41 -3.67
CA HIS A 690 -15.01 41.97 -4.67
C HIS A 690 -14.93 42.78 -5.98
N ASP A 691 -14.89 44.12 -5.88
CA ASP A 691 -14.81 45.04 -7.04
C ASP A 691 -13.57 44.77 -7.91
N TRP A 692 -12.41 44.51 -7.29
CA TRP A 692 -11.20 44.18 -8.04
C TRP A 692 -11.30 42.81 -8.70
N LEU A 693 -11.82 41.81 -7.99
CA LEU A 693 -12.00 40.47 -8.53
C LEU A 693 -12.94 40.51 -9.76
N GLN A 694 -14.07 41.21 -9.65
CA GLN A 694 -15.03 41.40 -10.75
C GLN A 694 -14.39 42.10 -11.96
N GLY A 695 -13.58 43.14 -11.74
CA GLY A 695 -12.82 43.79 -12.81
C GLY A 695 -11.75 42.90 -13.47
N SER A 696 -11.27 41.88 -12.76
CA SER A 696 -10.08 41.09 -13.10
C SER A 696 -10.35 39.71 -13.71
N VAL A 697 -11.59 39.18 -13.64
CA VAL A 697 -11.92 37.80 -14.07
C VAL A 697 -11.40 37.45 -15.47
N LYS A 698 -11.54 38.35 -16.45
CA LYS A 698 -11.09 38.11 -17.84
C LYS A 698 -9.57 38.09 -18.02
N HIS A 699 -8.82 38.55 -17.02
CA HIS A 699 -7.37 38.48 -16.99
C HIS A 699 -6.89 37.27 -16.18
N ILE A 700 -7.64 36.87 -15.14
CA ILE A 700 -7.43 35.62 -14.39
C ILE A 700 -7.72 34.40 -15.27
N PHE A 701 -8.77 34.48 -16.08
CA PHE A 701 -9.21 33.45 -17.01
C PHE A 701 -9.11 33.96 -18.46
N PRO A 702 -7.90 34.13 -19.02
CA PRO A 702 -7.69 34.81 -20.30
C PRO A 702 -8.15 34.00 -21.53
N ASP A 703 -8.82 34.66 -22.47
CA ASP A 703 -9.28 34.06 -23.74
C ASP A 703 -8.16 33.78 -24.74
N GLN A 704 -7.07 34.54 -24.68
CA GLN A 704 -5.99 34.48 -25.67
C GLN A 704 -4.84 33.54 -25.26
N TYR A 705 -4.76 33.19 -23.97
CA TYR A 705 -3.68 32.40 -23.39
C TYR A 705 -4.28 31.13 -22.77
N VAL A 706 -4.36 30.06 -23.57
CA VAL A 706 -5.05 28.83 -23.17
C VAL A 706 -4.36 28.18 -21.97
N ASP A 707 -3.02 28.14 -21.95
CA ASP A 707 -2.28 27.47 -20.87
C ASP A 707 -2.47 28.20 -19.53
N ASN A 708 -2.44 29.54 -19.51
CA ASN A 708 -2.82 30.33 -18.33
C ASN A 708 -4.26 30.07 -17.87
N PHE A 709 -5.21 29.95 -18.80
CA PHE A 709 -6.60 29.62 -18.49
C PHE A 709 -6.74 28.20 -17.90
N MET A 710 -6.00 27.23 -18.43
CA MET A 710 -5.94 25.86 -17.90
C MET A 710 -5.39 25.86 -16.48
N CYS A 711 -4.21 26.48 -16.25
CA CYS A 711 -3.62 26.66 -14.92
C CYS A 711 -4.60 27.28 -13.91
N ALA A 712 -5.33 28.32 -14.33
CA ALA A 712 -6.37 28.93 -13.49
C ALA A 712 -7.55 28.00 -13.20
N LEU A 713 -7.97 27.13 -14.13
CA LEU A 713 -8.99 26.11 -13.85
C LEU A 713 -8.50 25.02 -12.89
N GLU A 714 -7.24 24.61 -12.99
CA GLU A 714 -6.65 23.64 -12.04
C GLU A 714 -6.53 24.24 -10.65
N GLY A 715 -6.06 25.49 -10.55
CA GLY A 715 -6.05 26.24 -9.29
C GLY A 715 -7.45 26.39 -8.70
N LEU A 716 -8.45 26.74 -9.52
CA LEU A 716 -9.84 26.82 -9.12
C LEU A 716 -10.37 25.50 -8.56
N ALA A 717 -9.85 24.34 -8.95
CA ALA A 717 -10.26 23.04 -8.39
C ALA A 717 -10.02 22.93 -6.87
N TYR A 718 -9.06 23.71 -6.32
CA TYR A 718 -8.70 23.74 -4.89
C TYR A 718 -9.39 24.86 -4.09
N ALA A 719 -10.05 25.81 -4.74
CA ALA A 719 -10.79 26.88 -4.05
C ALA A 719 -12.09 26.35 -3.41
N PRO A 720 -12.65 26.99 -2.36
CA PRO A 720 -14.03 26.72 -1.95
C PRO A 720 -15.02 27.12 -3.07
N ALA A 721 -16.21 26.53 -3.04
CA ALA A 721 -17.31 26.92 -3.91
C ALA A 721 -18.30 27.80 -3.13
N THR A 722 -18.61 28.98 -3.67
CA THR A 722 -19.57 29.94 -3.08
C THR A 722 -20.44 30.54 -4.18
N ARG A 723 -21.69 30.94 -3.85
CA ARG A 723 -22.61 31.57 -4.80
C ARG A 723 -22.03 32.80 -5.51
N PRO A 724 -21.37 33.77 -4.82
CA PRO A 724 -20.83 34.97 -5.48
C PRO A 724 -19.77 34.62 -6.54
N ILE A 725 -18.83 33.72 -6.19
CA ILE A 725 -17.81 33.25 -7.13
C ILE A 725 -18.44 32.50 -8.31
N TYR A 726 -19.44 31.65 -8.07
CA TYR A 726 -20.11 30.93 -9.16
C TYR A 726 -20.80 31.90 -10.13
N ALA A 727 -21.59 32.84 -9.61
CA ALA A 727 -22.27 33.86 -10.41
C ALA A 727 -21.27 34.69 -11.23
N LEU A 728 -20.11 35.01 -10.66
CA LEU A 728 -19.06 35.76 -11.33
C LEU A 728 -18.38 34.95 -12.46
N LEU A 729 -18.05 33.68 -12.22
CA LEU A 729 -17.50 32.79 -13.26
C LEU A 729 -18.49 32.58 -14.41
N LEU A 730 -19.80 32.58 -14.10
CA LEU A 730 -20.89 32.50 -15.07
C LEU A 730 -21.04 33.80 -15.88
N GLU A 731 -21.09 34.97 -15.22
CA GLU A 731 -21.19 36.29 -15.88
C GLU A 731 -20.09 36.49 -16.94
N HIS A 732 -18.88 36.03 -16.64
CA HIS A 732 -17.73 36.14 -17.51
C HIS A 732 -17.54 34.97 -18.49
N GLY A 733 -18.44 33.98 -18.52
CA GLY A 733 -18.42 32.86 -19.46
C GLY A 733 -17.30 31.82 -19.22
N VAL A 734 -16.65 31.86 -18.06
CA VAL A 734 -15.53 30.97 -17.71
C VAL A 734 -15.98 29.51 -17.68
N LEU A 735 -17.14 29.25 -17.05
CA LEU A 735 -17.70 27.90 -16.93
C LEU A 735 -18.09 27.31 -18.29
N ASP A 736 -18.76 28.10 -19.13
CA ASP A 736 -19.17 27.67 -20.47
C ASP A 736 -17.96 27.31 -21.33
N ARG A 737 -16.88 28.10 -21.27
CA ARG A 737 -15.62 27.80 -21.97
C ARG A 737 -14.91 26.57 -21.41
N ALA A 738 -14.80 26.45 -20.09
CA ALA A 738 -14.13 25.35 -19.41
C ALA A 738 -14.73 23.97 -19.76
N LEU A 739 -16.06 23.88 -19.87
CA LEU A 739 -16.77 22.66 -20.26
C LEU A 739 -16.37 22.11 -21.64
N HIS A 740 -15.95 22.99 -22.56
CA HIS A 740 -15.56 22.67 -23.93
C HIS A 740 -14.08 22.29 -24.08
N LEU A 741 -13.27 22.36 -23.01
CA LEU A 741 -11.85 21.98 -23.03
C LEU A 741 -11.62 20.53 -22.56
N ASP A 742 -10.50 19.98 -23.01
CA ASP A 742 -9.94 18.70 -22.54
C ASP A 742 -9.10 18.96 -21.28
N LEU A 743 -9.75 18.89 -20.11
CA LEU A 743 -9.12 19.18 -18.81
C LEU A 743 -8.40 17.93 -18.30
N LYS A 744 -7.06 17.93 -18.43
CA LYS A 744 -6.20 16.76 -18.15
C LYS A 744 -5.70 16.64 -16.71
N GLY A 745 -5.56 17.76 -15.98
CA GLY A 745 -5.07 17.74 -14.61
C GLY A 745 -5.94 16.92 -13.66
N ARG A 746 -5.31 16.43 -12.58
CA ARG A 746 -5.95 15.56 -11.59
C ARG A 746 -7.22 16.20 -11.01
N HIS A 747 -8.37 15.61 -11.33
CA HIS A 747 -9.71 16.00 -10.86
C HIS A 747 -10.23 17.38 -11.36
N SER A 748 -9.53 18.09 -12.25
CA SER A 748 -9.94 19.43 -12.71
C SER A 748 -11.32 19.44 -13.38
N ARG A 749 -11.64 18.43 -14.20
CA ARG A 749 -12.98 18.28 -14.79
C ARG A 749 -14.04 17.95 -13.75
N GLU A 750 -13.76 16.99 -12.87
CA GLU A 750 -14.66 16.55 -11.80
C GLU A 750 -15.07 17.73 -10.90
N LYS A 751 -14.11 18.54 -10.46
CA LYS A 751 -14.34 19.73 -9.63
C LYS A 751 -15.11 20.85 -10.35
N LEU A 752 -14.98 20.98 -11.67
CA LEU A 752 -15.84 21.88 -12.46
C LEU A 752 -17.30 21.40 -12.44
N ILE A 753 -17.52 20.09 -12.62
CA ILE A 753 -18.86 19.48 -12.56
C ILE A 753 -19.48 19.62 -11.16
N GLU A 754 -18.73 19.35 -10.09
CA GLU A 754 -19.19 19.56 -8.70
C GLU A 754 -19.69 20.99 -8.46
N ARG A 755 -19.00 22.01 -8.99
CA ARG A 755 -19.42 23.42 -8.87
C ARG A 755 -20.75 23.69 -9.56
N ILE A 756 -20.93 23.15 -10.76
CA ILE A 756 -22.17 23.30 -11.55
C ILE A 756 -23.34 22.56 -10.86
N ALA A 757 -23.08 21.36 -10.35
CA ALA A 757 -24.04 20.59 -9.57
C ALA A 757 -24.45 21.31 -8.28
N LEU A 758 -23.48 21.91 -7.55
CA LEU A 758 -23.75 22.70 -6.35
C LEU A 758 -24.57 23.98 -6.65
N ALA A 759 -24.29 24.67 -7.75
CA ALA A 759 -25.09 25.82 -8.18
C ALA A 759 -26.54 25.44 -8.53
N TYR A 760 -26.75 24.25 -9.09
CA TYR A 760 -28.09 23.71 -9.27
C TYR A 760 -28.82 23.46 -7.93
N LEU A 761 -28.14 22.93 -6.90
CA LEU A 761 -28.70 22.82 -5.53
C LEU A 761 -28.89 24.17 -4.84
N TRP A 762 -28.26 25.23 -5.33
CA TRP A 762 -28.49 26.58 -4.82
C TRP A 762 -29.70 27.27 -5.46
N GLY A 763 -30.20 26.75 -6.58
CA GLY A 763 -31.20 27.44 -7.42
C GLY A 763 -30.61 28.55 -8.28
N ASP A 764 -29.27 28.55 -8.45
CA ASP A 764 -28.55 29.51 -9.30
C ASP A 764 -28.38 28.96 -10.75
N GLU A 765 -28.58 27.66 -10.95
CA GLU A 765 -28.79 27.02 -12.26
C GLU A 765 -30.12 26.24 -12.26
N GLU A 766 -30.71 26.06 -13.43
CA GLU A 766 -31.87 25.19 -13.66
C GLU A 766 -31.51 24.04 -14.62
N LEU A 767 -32.30 22.97 -14.63
CA LEU A 767 -31.96 21.78 -15.43
C LEU A 767 -31.88 22.05 -16.94
N ASP A 768 -32.68 22.99 -17.45
CA ASP A 768 -32.68 23.40 -18.87
C ASP A 768 -31.67 24.52 -19.17
N ALA A 769 -30.94 25.02 -18.16
CA ALA A 769 -29.88 26.00 -18.37
C ALA A 769 -28.75 25.44 -19.27
N PRO A 770 -28.04 26.28 -20.03
CA PRO A 770 -27.05 25.84 -21.02
C PRO A 770 -26.00 24.85 -20.50
N ARG A 771 -25.46 25.03 -19.29
CA ARG A 771 -24.40 24.16 -18.73
C ARG A 771 -24.93 22.79 -18.35
N LEU A 772 -26.06 22.72 -17.63
CA LEU A 772 -26.73 21.45 -17.33
C LEU A 772 -27.10 20.74 -18.64
N THR A 773 -27.71 21.45 -19.58
CA THR A 773 -28.04 20.92 -20.92
C THR A 773 -26.81 20.41 -21.69
N PHE A 774 -25.63 21.04 -21.52
CA PHE A 774 -24.38 20.54 -22.09
C PHE A 774 -23.92 19.21 -21.46
N LEU A 775 -24.13 19.00 -20.15
CA LEU A 775 -23.85 17.70 -19.50
C LEU A 775 -24.77 16.58 -20.02
N PHE A 776 -25.97 16.93 -20.50
CA PHE A 776 -26.87 16.02 -21.24
C PHE A 776 -26.55 15.92 -22.74
N GLY A 777 -25.34 16.32 -23.18
CA GLY A 777 -24.84 16.09 -24.53
C GLY A 777 -24.51 14.63 -24.82
N LEU A 778 -24.33 14.27 -26.10
CA LEU A 778 -23.80 12.97 -26.48
C LEU A 778 -22.38 12.79 -25.92
N ASP A 779 -22.04 11.55 -25.52
CA ASP A 779 -20.74 11.15 -24.97
C ASP A 779 -20.32 11.87 -23.66
N ARG A 780 -21.29 12.34 -22.86
CA ARG A 780 -21.07 13.01 -21.55
C ARG A 780 -21.48 12.20 -20.31
N GLU A 781 -21.60 10.87 -20.43
CA GLU A 781 -21.98 9.97 -19.32
C GLU A 781 -21.16 10.20 -18.03
N ALA A 782 -19.85 10.41 -18.15
CA ALA A 782 -18.95 10.64 -17.02
C ALA A 782 -19.26 11.93 -16.23
N ASP A 783 -19.72 12.99 -16.88
CA ASP A 783 -20.06 14.24 -16.20
C ASP A 783 -21.35 14.09 -15.39
N LEU A 784 -22.32 13.31 -15.90
CA LEU A 784 -23.54 12.99 -15.16
C LEU A 784 -23.25 12.04 -13.98
N VAL A 785 -22.30 11.10 -14.13
CA VAL A 785 -21.80 10.25 -13.03
C VAL A 785 -21.13 11.09 -11.94
N ALA A 786 -20.30 12.07 -12.31
CA ALA A 786 -19.66 12.99 -11.36
C ALA A 786 -20.72 13.85 -10.63
N SER A 787 -21.71 14.36 -11.35
CA SER A 787 -22.83 15.12 -10.76
C SER A 787 -23.63 14.28 -9.74
N GLY A 788 -23.98 13.03 -10.09
CA GLY A 788 -24.65 12.11 -9.18
C GLY A 788 -23.79 11.74 -7.96
N THR A 789 -22.48 11.56 -8.15
CA THR A 789 -21.54 11.27 -7.07
C THR A 789 -21.40 12.45 -6.11
N PHE A 790 -21.38 13.68 -6.62
CA PHE A 790 -21.42 14.90 -5.82
C PHE A 790 -22.71 14.99 -4.99
N PHE A 791 -23.87 14.82 -5.61
CA PHE A 791 -25.15 14.83 -4.90
C PHE A 791 -25.21 13.73 -3.84
N TRP A 792 -24.68 12.53 -4.09
CA TRP A 792 -24.55 11.53 -3.05
C TRP A 792 -23.63 11.98 -1.91
N SER A 793 -22.47 12.59 -2.20
CA SER A 793 -21.47 12.94 -1.17
C SER A 793 -21.96 13.91 -0.09
N VAL A 794 -23.00 14.69 -0.38
CA VAL A 794 -23.59 15.68 0.55
C VAL A 794 -24.77 15.15 1.38
N HIS A 795 -25.10 13.85 1.32
CA HIS A 795 -26.31 13.28 1.95
C HIS A 795 -26.37 13.37 3.48
N ASN A 796 -25.24 13.59 4.16
CA ASN A 796 -25.17 13.79 5.61
C ASN A 796 -25.17 15.28 6.02
N GLN A 797 -25.49 16.19 5.10
CA GLN A 797 -25.67 17.63 5.38
C GLN A 797 -27.15 17.94 5.57
N ASP A 798 -27.45 19.02 6.30
CA ASP A 798 -28.82 19.54 6.49
C ASP A 798 -29.32 20.22 5.20
N LEU A 799 -29.76 19.42 4.21
CA LEU A 799 -30.38 19.92 2.97
C LEU A 799 -31.84 20.34 3.20
N THR A 800 -32.32 21.31 2.41
CA THR A 800 -33.73 21.70 2.41
C THR A 800 -34.59 20.80 1.50
N ASP A 801 -35.91 20.80 1.71
CA ASP A 801 -36.85 20.06 0.84
C ASP A 801 -36.72 20.45 -0.65
N ASP A 802 -36.45 21.73 -0.97
CA ASP A 802 -36.20 22.21 -2.35
C ASP A 802 -34.92 21.61 -2.94
N GLN A 803 -33.88 21.42 -2.13
CA GLN A 803 -32.62 20.82 -2.56
C GLN A 803 -32.76 19.31 -2.80
N VAL A 804 -33.51 18.61 -1.94
CA VAL A 804 -33.88 17.21 -2.15
C VAL A 804 -34.70 17.06 -3.43
N GLU A 805 -35.72 17.91 -3.62
CA GLU A 805 -36.57 17.93 -4.81
C GLU A 805 -35.76 18.17 -6.10
N ARG A 806 -34.77 19.07 -6.06
CA ARG A 806 -33.82 19.28 -7.17
C ARG A 806 -33.01 18.03 -7.48
N ILE A 807 -32.49 17.31 -6.49
CA ILE A 807 -31.76 16.05 -6.71
C ILE A 807 -32.66 15.00 -7.39
N LEU A 808 -33.93 14.91 -7.00
CA LEU A 808 -34.91 14.02 -7.63
C LEU A 808 -35.22 14.45 -9.08
N CYS A 809 -35.44 15.74 -9.34
CA CYS A 809 -35.62 16.28 -10.70
C CYS A 809 -34.42 15.99 -11.62
N PHE A 810 -33.19 16.11 -11.11
CA PHE A 810 -31.99 15.76 -11.86
C PHE A 810 -31.97 14.28 -12.24
N TRP A 811 -32.30 13.40 -11.28
CA TRP A 811 -32.38 11.96 -11.49
C TRP A 811 -33.44 11.60 -12.55
N GLU A 812 -34.64 12.21 -12.50
CA GLU A 812 -35.67 12.06 -13.54
C GLU A 812 -35.12 12.43 -14.92
N LYS A 813 -34.45 13.59 -15.04
CA LYS A 813 -33.87 14.03 -16.30
C LYS A 813 -32.76 13.11 -16.82
N CYS A 814 -31.95 12.51 -15.94
CA CYS A 814 -30.99 11.49 -16.33
C CYS A 814 -31.64 10.22 -16.88
N ILE A 815 -32.80 9.80 -16.35
CA ILE A 815 -33.55 8.65 -16.87
C ILE A 815 -34.15 8.96 -18.24
N ASP A 816 -34.80 10.11 -18.40
CA ASP A 816 -35.35 10.56 -19.69
C ASP A 816 -34.25 10.69 -20.76
N TRP A 817 -33.10 11.25 -20.39
CA TRP A 817 -31.92 11.30 -21.25
C TRP A 817 -31.43 9.90 -21.63
N SER A 818 -31.28 9.01 -20.66
CA SER A 818 -30.84 7.62 -20.87
C SER A 818 -31.77 6.86 -21.81
N ALA A 819 -33.08 7.09 -21.73
CA ALA A 819 -34.10 6.51 -22.61
C ALA A 819 -34.07 7.09 -24.04
N SER A 820 -33.49 8.26 -24.25
CA SER A 820 -33.32 8.88 -25.58
C SER A 820 -32.11 8.33 -26.36
N LEU A 821 -31.17 7.65 -25.68
CA LEU A 821 -29.94 7.13 -26.28
C LEU A 821 -30.14 5.76 -26.95
N SER A 822 -29.33 5.47 -27.97
CA SER A 822 -29.30 4.16 -28.64
C SER A 822 -28.58 3.08 -27.83
N LYS A 823 -27.72 3.48 -26.88
CA LYS A 823 -27.02 2.61 -25.94
C LYS A 823 -27.35 3.11 -24.52
N VAL A 824 -27.77 2.20 -23.65
CA VAL A 824 -28.07 2.52 -22.25
C VAL A 824 -26.77 2.89 -21.49
N PRO A 825 -26.74 4.02 -20.77
CA PRO A 825 -25.58 4.45 -19.97
C PRO A 825 -25.62 3.76 -18.59
N VAL A 826 -25.15 2.51 -18.55
CA VAL A 826 -25.28 1.64 -17.36
C VAL A 826 -24.48 2.12 -16.15
N LYS A 827 -23.35 2.84 -16.34
CA LYS A 827 -22.58 3.39 -15.21
C LYS A 827 -23.32 4.57 -14.58
N LEU A 828 -23.93 5.43 -15.40
CA LEU A 828 -24.80 6.50 -14.90
C LEU A 828 -25.99 5.95 -14.11
N LEU A 829 -26.75 5.02 -14.69
CA LEU A 829 -27.95 4.49 -14.02
C LEU A 829 -27.61 3.75 -12.72
N SER A 830 -26.47 3.06 -12.65
CA SER A 830 -25.98 2.51 -11.38
C SER A 830 -25.60 3.62 -10.37
N SER A 831 -24.82 4.62 -10.78
CA SER A 831 -24.39 5.71 -9.88
C SER A 831 -25.58 6.48 -9.28
N LEU A 832 -26.62 6.72 -10.08
CA LEU A 832 -27.85 7.38 -9.63
C LEU A 832 -28.61 6.60 -8.55
N SER A 833 -28.44 5.27 -8.47
CA SER A 833 -29.13 4.48 -7.44
C SER A 833 -28.76 4.91 -6.03
N ARG A 834 -27.56 5.45 -5.84
CA ARG A 834 -27.05 5.96 -4.55
C ARG A 834 -27.84 7.17 -4.04
N LEU A 835 -28.54 7.88 -4.92
CA LEU A 835 -29.43 9.00 -4.56
C LEU A 835 -30.74 8.54 -3.90
N SER A 836 -31.00 7.23 -3.82
CA SER A 836 -32.12 6.68 -3.06
C SER A 836 -32.09 7.02 -1.55
N CYS A 837 -30.95 7.46 -1.02
CA CYS A 837 -30.85 8.04 0.33
C CYS A 837 -31.74 9.27 0.54
N TYR A 838 -32.03 10.02 -0.52
CA TYR A 838 -32.88 11.22 -0.49
C TYR A 838 -34.38 10.92 -0.53
N ILE A 839 -34.78 9.68 -0.86
CA ILE A 839 -36.19 9.30 -0.87
C ILE A 839 -36.64 9.06 0.58
N SER A 840 -37.59 9.88 1.04
CA SER A 840 -38.22 9.79 2.37
C SER A 840 -39.68 9.27 2.30
N SER A 841 -40.32 9.38 1.13
CA SER A 841 -41.63 8.82 0.85
C SER A 841 -41.68 8.26 -0.56
N VAL A 842 -42.47 7.22 -0.80
CA VAL A 842 -42.54 6.57 -2.12
C VAL A 842 -43.93 6.76 -2.73
N SER A 843 -44.07 7.73 -3.64
CA SER A 843 -45.22 7.84 -4.53
C SER A 843 -44.97 7.10 -5.85
N ASP A 844 -45.90 7.20 -6.80
CA ASP A 844 -45.69 6.70 -8.16
C ASP A 844 -44.41 7.27 -8.81
N ARG A 845 -44.02 8.51 -8.46
CA ARG A 845 -42.83 9.19 -8.98
C ARG A 845 -41.55 8.53 -8.50
N GLU A 846 -41.34 8.45 -7.19
CA GLU A 846 -40.13 7.88 -6.59
C GLU A 846 -40.03 6.38 -6.86
N ARG A 847 -41.17 5.67 -6.94
CA ARG A 847 -41.18 4.27 -7.40
C ARG A 847 -40.65 4.13 -8.83
N ASN A 848 -41.00 5.05 -9.75
CA ASN A 848 -40.50 5.03 -11.11
C ASN A 848 -39.00 5.35 -11.20
N LEU A 849 -38.51 6.31 -10.39
CA LEU A 849 -37.07 6.60 -10.24
C LEU A 849 -36.28 5.36 -9.81
N LEU A 850 -36.74 4.72 -8.73
CA LEU A 850 -36.16 3.49 -8.20
C LEU A 850 -36.20 2.34 -9.22
N LEU A 851 -37.32 2.17 -9.94
CA LEU A 851 -37.48 1.14 -10.98
C LEU A 851 -36.57 1.36 -12.19
N ALA A 852 -36.21 2.59 -12.53
CA ALA A 852 -35.35 2.88 -13.68
C ALA A 852 -33.87 2.57 -13.41
N VAL A 853 -33.40 2.71 -12.17
CA VAL A 853 -32.02 2.38 -11.77
C VAL A 853 -31.85 0.95 -11.29
N ALA A 854 -32.90 0.37 -10.69
CA ALA A 854 -32.89 -1.00 -10.15
C ALA A 854 -32.25 -2.04 -11.09
N PRO A 855 -32.43 -1.98 -12.42
CA PRO A 855 -31.82 -2.95 -13.32
C PRO A 855 -30.27 -2.91 -13.37
N TYR A 856 -29.63 -1.82 -12.95
CA TYR A 856 -28.22 -1.52 -13.21
C TYR A 856 -27.36 -1.43 -11.94
N VAL A 857 -27.95 -1.56 -10.75
CA VAL A 857 -27.28 -1.24 -9.46
C VAL A 857 -25.99 -2.03 -9.18
N ASN A 858 -25.74 -3.12 -9.89
CA ASN A 858 -24.54 -3.93 -9.73
C ASN A 858 -23.29 -3.38 -10.41
N ILE A 859 -23.42 -2.41 -11.32
CA ILE A 859 -22.24 -1.78 -11.94
C ILE A 859 -21.53 -0.97 -10.85
N ASP A 860 -20.20 -1.02 -10.83
CA ASP A 860 -19.35 -0.30 -9.87
C ASP A 860 -19.73 -0.53 -8.38
N TYR A 861 -20.34 -1.68 -8.06
CA TYR A 861 -20.66 -2.20 -6.72
C TYR A 861 -21.74 -1.44 -5.89
N ASN A 862 -22.56 -0.59 -6.52
CA ASN A 862 -23.57 0.23 -5.82
C ASN A 862 -24.75 -0.54 -5.20
N ALA A 863 -24.93 -1.82 -5.54
CA ALA A 863 -26.09 -2.62 -5.18
C ALA A 863 -26.32 -2.70 -3.66
N VAL A 864 -25.24 -2.81 -2.88
CA VAL A 864 -25.32 -2.90 -1.40
C VAL A 864 -25.96 -1.64 -0.82
N GLU A 865 -25.48 -0.46 -1.22
CA GLU A 865 -26.01 0.83 -0.75
C GLU A 865 -27.47 1.03 -1.19
N PHE A 866 -27.83 0.66 -2.42
CA PHE A 866 -29.21 0.73 -2.90
C PHE A 866 -30.14 -0.17 -2.08
N ILE A 867 -29.72 -1.41 -1.81
CA ILE A 867 -30.46 -2.39 -1.01
C ILE A 867 -30.69 -1.89 0.42
N ASP A 868 -29.72 -1.23 1.03
CA ASP A 868 -29.87 -0.61 2.36
C ASP A 868 -30.95 0.48 2.36
N GLN A 869 -31.05 1.27 1.29
CA GLN A 869 -32.11 2.27 1.15
C GLN A 869 -33.49 1.66 0.88
N LEU A 870 -33.56 0.54 0.13
CA LEU A 870 -34.80 -0.22 0.01
C LEU A 870 -35.24 -0.78 1.37
N ASP A 871 -34.31 -1.36 2.16
CA ASP A 871 -34.60 -1.87 3.51
C ASP A 871 -35.16 -0.78 4.42
N ARG A 872 -34.57 0.42 4.41
CA ARG A 872 -35.10 1.58 5.14
C ARG A 872 -36.52 1.96 4.68
N LEU A 873 -36.76 2.00 3.37
CA LEU A 873 -38.05 2.45 2.82
C LEU A 873 -39.18 1.42 3.00
N ALA A 874 -38.86 0.13 3.13
CA ALA A 874 -39.86 -0.92 3.32
C ALA A 874 -40.55 -0.91 4.69
N ASP A 875 -40.06 -0.12 5.66
CA ASP A 875 -40.76 0.07 6.93
C ASP A 875 -42.10 0.82 6.73
N ASP A 876 -42.15 1.78 5.80
CA ASP A 876 -43.33 2.62 5.52
C ASP A 876 -43.99 2.33 4.15
N TYR A 877 -43.22 1.94 3.12
CA TYR A 877 -43.68 1.77 1.72
C TYR A 877 -43.43 0.36 1.15
N PRO A 878 -43.87 -0.70 1.84
CA PRO A 878 -43.50 -2.07 1.49
C PRO A 878 -44.07 -2.52 0.13
N ALA A 879 -45.23 -2.01 -0.30
CA ALA A 879 -45.86 -2.42 -1.56
C ALA A 879 -45.08 -1.92 -2.78
N GLU A 880 -44.61 -0.68 -2.72
CA GLU A 880 -43.82 -0.02 -3.75
C GLU A 880 -42.41 -0.60 -3.78
N ILE A 881 -41.78 -0.77 -2.62
CA ILE A 881 -40.43 -1.33 -2.50
C ILE A 881 -40.38 -2.80 -2.92
N SER A 882 -41.45 -3.57 -2.69
CA SER A 882 -41.62 -4.91 -3.26
C SER A 882 -41.48 -4.89 -4.80
N VAL A 883 -42.14 -3.96 -5.50
CA VAL A 883 -42.07 -3.87 -6.97
C VAL A 883 -40.68 -3.43 -7.44
N VAL A 884 -40.03 -2.49 -6.73
CA VAL A 884 -38.64 -2.08 -7.01
C VAL A 884 -37.67 -3.23 -6.82
N LEU A 885 -37.76 -3.94 -5.69
CA LEU A 885 -36.94 -5.10 -5.39
C LEU A 885 -37.09 -6.16 -6.48
N LYS A 886 -38.31 -6.41 -6.96
CA LYS A 886 -38.55 -7.31 -8.10
C LYS A 886 -37.66 -6.97 -9.30
N ALA A 887 -37.58 -5.70 -9.67
CA ALA A 887 -36.80 -5.23 -10.82
C ALA A 887 -35.28 -5.39 -10.61
N VAL A 888 -34.77 -5.17 -9.39
CA VAL A 888 -33.36 -5.48 -9.05
C VAL A 888 -33.08 -6.96 -9.30
N LEU A 889 -34.02 -7.84 -8.95
CA LEU A 889 -33.87 -9.30 -9.07
C LEU A 889 -34.15 -9.85 -10.46
N ASP A 890 -34.84 -9.09 -11.32
CA ASP A 890 -35.05 -9.45 -12.72
C ASP A 890 -33.79 -9.24 -13.57
N SER A 891 -32.92 -8.28 -13.19
CA SER A 891 -31.67 -8.00 -13.91
C SER A 891 -30.41 -8.51 -13.21
N HIS A 892 -30.37 -8.38 -11.88
CA HIS A 892 -29.18 -8.61 -11.08
C HIS A 892 -29.42 -9.73 -10.08
N ARG A 893 -28.32 -10.39 -9.75
CA ARG A 893 -28.24 -11.57 -8.90
C ARG A 893 -27.30 -11.25 -7.74
N PRO A 894 -27.77 -10.63 -6.64
CA PRO A 894 -26.89 -10.09 -5.59
C PRO A 894 -26.04 -11.16 -4.89
N ILE A 895 -24.72 -11.04 -5.01
CA ILE A 895 -23.74 -12.11 -4.65
C ILE A 895 -23.52 -12.26 -3.13
N SER A 896 -23.85 -11.24 -2.34
CA SER A 896 -23.90 -11.27 -0.87
C SER A 896 -25.16 -10.53 -0.35
N ASP A 897 -25.56 -10.77 0.89
CA ASP A 897 -26.59 -9.98 1.59
C ASP A 897 -25.86 -9.36 2.76
N TYR A 898 -25.26 -8.21 2.49
CA TYR A 898 -24.41 -7.55 3.45
C TYR A 898 -25.30 -7.07 4.62
N GLN A 899 -24.96 -7.48 5.84
CA GLN A 899 -25.73 -7.16 7.06
C GLN A 899 -27.20 -7.64 7.10
N ASP A 900 -27.55 -8.76 6.43
CA ASP A 900 -28.92 -9.33 6.43
C ASP A 900 -30.00 -8.33 5.93
N ARG A 901 -29.69 -7.49 4.94
CA ARG A 901 -30.54 -6.37 4.49
C ARG A 901 -31.70 -6.81 3.60
N LEU A 902 -31.43 -7.68 2.63
CA LEU A 902 -32.47 -8.33 1.83
C LEU A 902 -33.32 -9.26 2.70
N LYS A 903 -32.75 -9.83 3.76
CA LYS A 903 -33.50 -10.59 4.76
C LYS A 903 -34.46 -9.70 5.53
N SER A 904 -33.96 -8.58 6.05
CA SER A 904 -34.75 -7.56 6.74
C SER A 904 -35.92 -7.09 5.87
N LEU A 905 -35.63 -6.70 4.61
CA LEU A 905 -36.63 -6.39 3.59
C LEU A 905 -37.78 -7.39 3.54
N LEU A 906 -37.48 -8.68 3.39
CA LEU A 906 -38.51 -9.71 3.23
C LEU A 906 -39.28 -10.02 4.52
N ILE A 907 -38.68 -9.77 5.70
CA ILE A 907 -39.43 -9.77 6.98
C ILE A 907 -40.46 -8.64 6.95
N LYS A 908 -40.04 -7.42 6.59
CA LYS A 908 -40.88 -6.22 6.55
C LYS A 908 -42.04 -6.38 5.56
N LEU A 909 -41.76 -6.80 4.32
CA LEU A 909 -42.80 -7.04 3.31
C LEU A 909 -43.92 -7.96 3.81
N ASN A 910 -43.55 -9.06 4.47
CA ASN A 910 -44.53 -9.98 5.04
C ASN A 910 -45.26 -9.45 6.27
N ALA A 911 -44.55 -8.80 7.19
CA ALA A 911 -45.17 -8.19 8.37
C ALA A 911 -46.24 -7.18 7.96
N SER A 912 -46.04 -6.52 6.81
CA SER A 912 -46.97 -5.58 6.18
C SER A 912 -48.03 -6.23 5.27
N GLY A 913 -48.16 -7.57 5.27
CA GLY A 913 -49.22 -8.30 4.60
C GLY A 913 -48.99 -8.63 3.12
N LEU A 914 -47.84 -8.26 2.53
CA LEU A 914 -47.47 -8.62 1.16
C LEU A 914 -46.87 -10.02 1.13
N HIS A 915 -47.67 -10.97 1.57
CA HIS A 915 -47.20 -12.33 1.81
C HIS A 915 -46.74 -12.99 0.51
N ALA A 916 -47.54 -12.88 -0.55
CA ALA A 916 -47.25 -13.51 -1.84
C ALA A 916 -46.02 -12.90 -2.53
N GLU A 917 -45.79 -11.60 -2.33
CA GLU A 917 -44.65 -10.87 -2.89
C GLU A 917 -43.38 -11.04 -2.07
N ALA A 918 -43.48 -11.06 -0.73
CA ALA A 918 -42.37 -11.47 0.13
C ALA A 918 -41.97 -12.92 -0.18
N LEU A 919 -42.96 -13.77 -0.49
CA LEU A 919 -42.74 -15.12 -0.98
C LEU A 919 -42.12 -15.11 -2.39
N ASP A 920 -42.56 -14.31 -3.38
CA ASP A 920 -41.99 -14.20 -4.74
C ASP A 920 -40.57 -13.60 -4.78
N HIS A 921 -40.29 -12.59 -3.96
CA HIS A 921 -38.94 -11.99 -3.89
C HIS A 921 -38.00 -12.87 -3.11
N ALA A 922 -38.47 -13.49 -2.03
CA ALA A 922 -37.77 -14.63 -1.49
C ALA A 922 -37.66 -15.72 -2.57
N GLU A 923 -38.67 -15.90 -3.44
CA GLU A 923 -38.72 -16.96 -4.47
C GLU A 923 -37.55 -16.87 -5.43
N ARG A 924 -37.24 -15.62 -5.80
CA ARG A 924 -35.94 -15.20 -6.30
C ARG A 924 -34.91 -15.39 -5.20
N LEU A 925 -34.62 -14.36 -4.40
CA LEU A 925 -33.51 -14.12 -3.46
C LEU A 925 -33.05 -15.24 -2.54
N ARG A 926 -33.72 -16.37 -2.46
CA ARG A 926 -33.43 -17.56 -1.65
C ARG A 926 -31.90 -18.00 -1.61
N TYR A 927 -30.96 -17.63 -2.53
CA TYR A 927 -29.44 -17.70 -2.40
C TYR A 927 -28.88 -16.45 -1.78
N LEU A 928 -29.64 -15.73 -1.01
CA LEU A 928 -29.11 -14.71 -0.15
C LEU A 928 -29.12 -15.28 1.25
N PRO A 929 -28.04 -15.14 2.05
CA PRO A 929 -27.99 -15.87 3.28
C PRO A 929 -29.07 -15.14 4.10
N GLY A 930 -29.90 -15.92 4.77
CA GLY A 930 -31.07 -15.31 5.32
C GLY A 930 -32.17 -14.97 4.30
N ILE A 931 -32.38 -15.60 3.11
CA ILE A 931 -33.64 -15.67 2.24
C ILE A 931 -34.54 -17.00 1.94
N GLN A 932 -34.11 -18.27 1.87
CA GLN A 932 -34.87 -19.57 2.00
C GLN A 932 -35.58 -20.05 3.32
N GLU A 933 -34.98 -20.35 4.47
CA GLU A 933 -35.72 -20.73 5.71
C GLU A 933 -36.92 -19.85 6.10
N LEU A 934 -36.80 -18.54 5.98
CA LEU A 934 -37.90 -17.62 6.16
C LEU A 934 -38.74 -17.50 4.88
N PHE A 935 -38.35 -17.96 3.67
CA PHE A 935 -39.35 -18.24 2.61
C PHE A 935 -40.33 -19.29 3.13
N GLU A 936 -39.92 -20.17 4.05
CA GLU A 936 -40.80 -21.16 4.63
C GLU A 936 -41.48 -20.74 5.90
N GLN A 937 -40.82 -19.96 6.75
CA GLN A 937 -41.54 -19.28 7.83
C GLN A 937 -42.64 -18.38 7.25
N LEU A 938 -42.39 -17.81 6.06
CA LEU A 938 -43.42 -17.23 5.20
C LEU A 938 -44.40 -18.33 4.75
N GLY A 939 -44.03 -19.24 3.85
CA GLY A 939 -44.95 -20.20 3.21
C GLY A 939 -45.68 -21.18 4.15
N ALA A 940 -45.31 -21.28 5.43
CA ALA A 940 -45.99 -22.05 6.47
C ALA A 940 -46.94 -21.21 7.35
N GLY A 941 -47.00 -19.88 7.15
CA GLY A 941 -47.82 -18.93 7.90
C GLY A 941 -49.09 -18.45 7.18
N ALA A 942 -49.42 -19.02 6.02
CA ALA A 942 -50.57 -18.70 5.19
C ALA A 942 -51.77 -19.65 5.39
#